data_AF-A0A2D4ULF7-F1
#
_entry.id   AF-A0A2D4ULF7-F1
#
_cell.length_a   1.000
_cell.length_b   1.000
_cell.length_c   1.000
_cell.angle_alpha   90.00
_cell.angle_beta   90.00
_cell.angle_gamma   90.00
#
_symmetry.space_group_name_H-M   'P 1'
#
loop_
_entity.id
_entity.type
_entity.pdbx_description
1 polymer ?
#
loop_
_entity_poly.entity_id
_entity_poly.type
_entity_poly.pdbx_seq_one_letter_code
_entity_poly.pdbx_strand_id
1 'polypeptide(L)'
;MEKNFNPKMSEAGILSAWIESKSFAAGANAKKGAKSFSIMIPPPNVTGSLHMGHAFNNTLQDILIRWHRMRGFDTLWQPGQDHAGIATQMVVERKLAQEKLPSREELGREKFLEKVWEWKEESGDTIVNQLKRLGASCDWDRNRFTMDKGFHDAVLKVFVEMYNKGYIYRGKRLVNWDPHFETAISDLEVENIETDGKFWHFKYLLEGGETYTYVEKDDDGQIILEEERDFISIATTRPETMLGDGAVAVHPNDLRYASIIGKQVHLPLCDRTIPIISDEYPDPNFGSGAVKITGAHDFNDYEVAERNDIPLYALMDTKGNMRIDDALDNLVPIKYRGLSRSDARKSVVDDIDKLGLLIRIEDKKVMQPFGDRSKVVIEPMLTDQWFVDAKKIVGPAIDAVKNGRTKILPERDRKVYFHWLENIEPWCISRQLWWGHQIPVWYDNAGNQYCATSEEEAVLMAGGEKLTRDPDVLDTWFSSGLWPIGTLGWPEDTKEFGKYFPTDVLVTGFDIIFFWVARMMMMQLAVVEKEPFHTVYVHALVRDEHGKKMSKSLGNVLDPLELIDEYGADAVRFTLTAMAAMGRDLKLSTQRVVGYRNFGTKLWNAARFAEFNECKPDKNFNPNMISQTLNKWIIGEVAKCREAMDDALDQYRFNDTANILY
;
A
#
# COMPACT_ATOMS: atom_id res chain seq x y z
N MET A 1 -2.05 33.20 37.78
CA MET A 1 -1.31 32.17 36.98
C MET A 1 0.22 32.24 37.15
N GLU A 2 0.91 31.08 37.03
CA GLU A 2 2.39 30.96 37.05
C GLU A 2 3.10 31.73 35.93
N LYS A 3 4.40 32.06 36.12
CA LYS A 3 5.18 32.88 35.17
C LYS A 3 5.33 32.22 33.79
N ASN A 4 5.60 30.93 33.77
CA ASN A 4 5.82 30.16 32.55
C ASN A 4 4.64 29.22 32.32
N PHE A 5 4.28 28.98 31.06
CA PHE A 5 3.30 27.96 30.73
C PHE A 5 3.94 26.57 30.88
N ASN A 6 3.29 25.68 31.63
CA ASN A 6 3.71 24.29 31.76
C ASN A 6 2.78 23.39 30.92
N PRO A 7 3.17 23.05 29.67
CA PRO A 7 2.33 22.23 28.80
C PRO A 7 2.09 20.84 29.39
N LYS A 8 3.10 20.21 30.00
CA LYS A 8 2.97 18.84 30.55
C LYS A 8 1.83 18.70 31.54
N MET A 9 1.69 19.65 32.47
CA MET A 9 0.61 19.61 33.46
C MET A 9 -0.73 20.05 32.85
N SER A 10 -0.72 21.11 32.04
CA SER A 10 -1.94 21.72 31.52
C SER A 10 -2.63 20.81 30.49
N GLU A 11 -1.87 20.27 29.53
CA GLU A 11 -2.39 19.42 28.46
C GLU A 11 -2.96 18.10 29.01
N ALA A 12 -2.27 17.48 29.98
CA ALA A 12 -2.73 16.24 30.60
C ALA A 12 -4.05 16.43 31.37
N GLY A 13 -4.19 17.53 32.10
CA GLY A 13 -5.43 17.87 32.81
C GLY A 13 -6.60 18.14 31.86
N ILE A 14 -6.37 18.91 30.80
CA ILE A 14 -7.38 19.23 29.78
C ILE A 14 -7.84 17.95 29.05
N LEU A 15 -6.89 17.11 28.64
CA LEU A 15 -7.19 15.83 27.98
C LEU A 15 -8.06 14.94 28.87
N SER A 16 -7.71 14.83 30.16
CA SER A 16 -8.47 14.05 31.13
C SER A 16 -9.91 14.55 31.24
N ALA A 17 -10.10 15.88 31.32
CA ALA A 17 -11.42 16.50 31.36
C ALA A 17 -12.23 16.25 30.07
N TRP A 18 -11.60 16.30 28.89
CA TRP A 18 -12.27 15.99 27.62
C TRP A 18 -12.75 14.54 27.54
N ILE A 19 -11.94 13.59 28.02
CA ILE A 19 -12.28 12.17 28.03
C ILE A 19 -13.43 11.91 29.02
N GLU A 20 -13.31 12.41 30.25
CA GLU A 20 -14.32 12.20 31.30
C GLU A 20 -15.70 12.78 30.91
N SER A 21 -15.71 13.97 30.32
CA SER A 21 -16.95 14.63 29.88
C SER A 21 -17.49 14.12 28.55
N LYS A 22 -16.79 13.20 27.87
CA LYS A 22 -17.07 12.78 26.49
C LYS A 22 -17.30 13.97 25.55
N SER A 23 -16.49 15.02 25.71
CA SER A 23 -16.61 16.30 25.00
C SER A 23 -16.61 16.15 23.47
N PHE A 24 -16.09 15.02 22.97
CA PHE A 24 -15.85 14.77 21.57
C PHE A 24 -16.62 13.59 20.98
N ALA A 25 -17.58 13.03 21.74
CA ALA A 25 -18.48 12.00 21.23
C ALA A 25 -19.22 12.48 19.98
N ALA A 26 -19.56 11.56 19.08
CA ALA A 26 -20.33 11.86 17.88
C ALA A 26 -21.64 12.58 18.24
N GLY A 27 -21.89 13.75 17.62
CA GLY A 27 -23.05 14.60 17.92
C GLY A 27 -22.91 15.51 19.13
N ALA A 28 -21.80 15.48 19.88
CA ALA A 28 -21.53 16.45 20.94
C ALA A 28 -21.50 17.87 20.35
N ASN A 29 -22.19 18.82 21.01
CA ASN A 29 -22.33 20.22 20.58
C ASN A 29 -23.07 20.43 19.23
N ALA A 30 -23.71 19.39 18.67
CA ALA A 30 -24.46 19.52 17.43
C ALA A 30 -25.73 20.36 17.62
N LYS A 31 -26.01 21.28 16.69
CA LYS A 31 -27.29 22.00 16.66
C LYS A 31 -28.42 21.04 16.28
N LYS A 32 -29.65 21.33 16.72
CA LYS A 32 -30.82 20.54 16.31
C LYS A 32 -30.97 20.59 14.77
N GLY A 33 -30.98 19.43 14.12
CA GLY A 33 -31.04 19.32 12.65
C GLY A 33 -29.73 19.70 11.95
N ALA A 34 -28.60 19.70 12.65
CA ALA A 34 -27.29 19.96 12.05
C ALA A 34 -26.95 18.94 10.97
N LYS A 35 -26.23 19.40 9.93
CA LYS A 35 -25.57 18.52 8.97
C LYS A 35 -24.44 17.76 9.67
N SER A 36 -24.21 16.52 9.26
CA SER A 36 -23.03 15.76 9.67
C SER A 36 -21.76 16.33 9.03
N PHE A 37 -20.63 16.13 9.70
CA PHE A 37 -19.30 16.28 9.14
C PHE A 37 -18.42 15.14 9.65
N SER A 38 -18.06 14.19 8.79
CA SER A 38 -17.29 13.01 9.18
C SER A 38 -15.94 12.90 8.47
N ILE A 39 -14.93 12.49 9.24
CA ILE A 39 -13.59 12.13 8.78
C ILE A 39 -13.24 10.79 9.43
N MET A 40 -12.59 9.91 8.68
CA MET A 40 -11.99 8.67 9.22
C MET A 40 -10.47 8.80 9.26
N ILE A 41 -9.88 8.36 10.38
CA ILE A 41 -8.42 8.26 10.46
C ILE A 41 -7.96 7.12 9.56
N PRO A 42 -6.95 7.33 8.68
CA PRO A 42 -6.18 6.25 8.08
C PRO A 42 -5.66 5.34 9.21
N PRO A 43 -6.21 4.13 9.37
CA PRO A 43 -5.97 3.34 10.57
C PRO A 43 -4.48 3.02 10.68
N PRO A 44 -3.79 3.45 11.74
CA PRO A 44 -2.37 3.13 11.88
C PRO A 44 -2.17 1.63 12.05
N ASN A 45 -1.11 1.10 11.43
CA ASN A 45 -0.73 -0.30 11.52
C ASN A 45 -0.29 -0.64 12.95
N VAL A 46 -0.72 -1.80 13.48
CA VAL A 46 -0.31 -2.32 14.81
C VAL A 46 1.13 -2.88 14.81
N THR A 47 2.09 -2.06 14.37
CA THR A 47 3.51 -2.44 14.17
C THR A 47 4.47 -1.67 15.09
N GLY A 48 3.95 -1.11 16.18
CA GLY A 48 4.69 -0.33 17.17
C GLY A 48 4.11 1.08 17.38
N SER A 49 4.98 2.09 17.42
CA SER A 49 4.62 3.49 17.68
C SER A 49 4.43 4.33 16.41
N LEU A 50 3.66 5.41 16.55
CA LEU A 50 3.48 6.47 15.57
C LEU A 50 4.76 7.31 15.42
N HIS A 51 4.89 7.95 14.26
CA HIS A 51 5.97 8.88 13.91
C HIS A 51 5.39 10.24 13.46
N MET A 52 6.24 11.24 13.22
CA MET A 52 5.81 12.60 12.85
C MET A 52 4.88 12.69 11.63
N GLY A 53 5.00 11.79 10.63
CA GLY A 53 4.00 11.69 9.55
C GLY A 53 2.57 11.44 10.03
N HIS A 54 2.37 10.59 11.04
CA HIS A 54 1.06 10.36 11.65
C HIS A 54 0.58 11.59 12.42
N ALA A 55 1.48 12.24 13.18
CA ALA A 55 1.15 13.46 13.89
C ALA A 55 0.71 14.58 12.93
N PHE A 56 1.38 14.71 11.78
CA PHE A 56 1.02 15.64 10.72
C PHE A 56 -0.39 15.36 10.19
N ASN A 57 -0.63 14.14 9.71
CA ASN A 57 -1.93 13.73 9.19
C ASN A 57 -3.08 14.00 10.19
N ASN A 58 -2.92 13.54 11.43
CA ASN A 58 -3.96 13.69 12.46
C ASN A 58 -4.15 15.15 12.91
N THR A 59 -3.10 15.98 12.86
CA THR A 59 -3.23 17.42 13.15
C THR A 59 -4.17 18.10 12.16
N LEU A 60 -4.02 17.81 10.86
CA LEU A 60 -4.86 18.40 9.81
C LEU A 60 -6.33 17.95 9.95
N GLN A 61 -6.55 16.68 10.24
CA GLN A 61 -7.89 16.13 10.47
C GLN A 61 -8.57 16.77 11.68
N ASP A 62 -7.87 16.86 12.81
CA ASP A 62 -8.42 17.41 14.05
C ASP A 62 -8.77 18.90 13.91
N ILE A 63 -8.01 19.66 13.11
CA ILE A 63 -8.33 21.06 12.78
C ILE A 63 -9.69 21.15 12.11
N LEU A 64 -9.93 20.36 11.07
CA LEU A 64 -11.22 20.35 10.35
C LEU A 64 -12.36 19.93 11.28
N ILE A 65 -12.17 18.87 12.06
CA ILE A 65 -13.17 18.36 13.00
C ILE A 65 -13.53 19.43 14.04
N ARG A 66 -12.55 20.04 14.69
CA ARG A 66 -12.80 21.06 15.71
C ARG A 66 -13.47 22.30 15.12
N TRP A 67 -13.01 22.74 13.95
CA TRP A 67 -13.61 23.88 13.25
C TRP A 67 -15.09 23.64 12.89
N HIS A 68 -15.43 22.49 12.32
CA HIS A 68 -16.83 22.13 12.05
C HIS A 68 -17.66 21.97 13.34
N ARG A 69 -17.10 21.33 14.38
CA ARG A 69 -17.76 21.16 15.68
C ARG A 69 -18.09 22.50 16.33
N MET A 70 -17.17 23.46 16.28
CA MET A 70 -17.38 24.82 16.81
C MET A 70 -18.45 25.60 16.03
N ARG A 71 -18.66 25.29 14.75
CA ARG A 71 -19.74 25.86 13.92
C ARG A 71 -21.11 25.20 14.18
N GLY A 72 -21.15 24.12 14.96
CA GLY A 72 -22.35 23.41 15.39
C GLY A 72 -22.77 22.26 14.47
N PHE A 73 -21.84 21.74 13.65
CA PHE A 73 -22.05 20.51 12.87
C PHE A 73 -22.09 19.29 13.78
N ASP A 74 -22.74 18.23 13.30
CA ASP A 74 -22.69 16.93 13.94
C ASP A 74 -21.44 16.16 13.48
N THR A 75 -20.36 16.33 14.23
CA THR A 75 -19.05 15.81 13.81
C THR A 75 -18.81 14.38 14.26
N LEU A 76 -18.24 13.55 13.38
CA LEU A 76 -17.62 12.27 13.73
C LEU A 76 -16.17 12.27 13.23
N TRP A 77 -15.22 12.14 14.15
CA TRP A 77 -13.86 11.74 13.80
C TRP A 77 -13.66 10.29 14.24
N GLN A 78 -13.67 9.38 13.28
CA GLN A 78 -13.70 7.93 13.50
C GLN A 78 -12.27 7.40 13.69
N PRO A 79 -11.88 6.98 14.91
CA PRO A 79 -10.58 6.39 15.15
C PRO A 79 -10.59 4.88 14.86
N GLY A 80 -9.40 4.32 14.65
CA GLY A 80 -9.20 2.89 14.60
C GLY A 80 -7.80 2.49 14.17
N GLN A 81 -7.59 1.18 14.05
CA GLN A 81 -6.30 0.55 13.86
C GLN A 81 -6.38 -0.57 12.83
N ASP A 82 -5.28 -0.77 12.10
CA ASP A 82 -5.18 -1.79 11.07
C ASP A 82 -4.32 -2.95 11.58
N HIS A 83 -4.83 -4.16 11.39
CA HIS A 83 -4.12 -5.42 11.67
C HIS A 83 -2.83 -5.58 10.85
N ALA A 84 -2.71 -4.91 9.70
CA ALA A 84 -1.50 -4.82 8.87
C ALA A 84 -0.87 -6.14 8.42
N GLY A 85 -1.61 -7.25 8.44
CA GLY A 85 -1.25 -8.56 7.88
C GLY A 85 0.22 -8.94 8.06
N ILE A 86 0.95 -9.01 6.95
CA ILE A 86 2.37 -9.35 6.86
C ILE A 86 3.26 -8.48 7.75
N ALA A 87 2.99 -7.18 7.87
CA ALA A 87 3.82 -6.27 8.64
C ALA A 87 3.77 -6.60 10.14
N THR A 88 2.58 -6.91 10.67
CA THR A 88 2.40 -7.34 12.06
C THR A 88 2.98 -8.73 12.28
N GLN A 89 2.70 -9.68 11.37
CA GLN A 89 3.25 -11.02 11.44
C GLN A 89 4.80 -10.99 11.56
N MET A 90 5.46 -10.18 10.72
CA MET A 90 6.90 -10.00 10.75
C MET A 90 7.44 -9.37 12.05
N VAL A 91 6.68 -8.46 12.66
CA VAL A 91 7.09 -7.86 13.94
C VAL A 91 7.05 -8.91 15.04
N VAL A 92 6.00 -9.74 15.07
CA VAL A 92 5.85 -10.82 16.04
C VAL A 92 6.91 -11.89 15.83
N GLU A 93 7.15 -12.35 14.60
CA GLU A 93 8.21 -13.32 14.28
C GLU A 93 9.60 -12.82 14.70
N ARG A 94 9.92 -11.54 14.45
CA ARG A 94 11.18 -10.93 14.91
C ARG A 94 11.27 -10.87 16.43
N LYS A 95 10.18 -10.54 17.12
CA LYS A 95 10.14 -10.53 18.60
C LYS A 95 10.40 -11.92 19.15
N LEU A 96 9.72 -12.95 18.62
CA LEU A 96 9.94 -14.35 19.00
C LEU A 96 11.41 -14.76 18.79
N ALA A 97 12.00 -14.43 17.64
CA ALA A 97 13.40 -14.74 17.36
C ALA A 97 14.39 -14.02 18.31
N GLN A 98 14.14 -12.74 18.61
CA GLN A 98 14.95 -11.96 19.55
C GLN A 98 14.88 -12.51 20.98
N GLU A 99 13.69 -12.97 21.39
CA GLU A 99 13.44 -13.59 22.69
C GLU A 99 13.86 -15.07 22.72
N LYS A 100 14.36 -15.62 21.60
CA LYS A 100 14.74 -17.03 21.43
C LYS A 100 13.58 -18.01 21.74
N LEU A 101 12.37 -17.59 21.41
CA LEU A 101 11.17 -18.42 21.48
C LEU A 101 11.02 -19.26 20.20
N PRO A 102 10.20 -20.34 20.24
CA PRO A 102 9.94 -21.14 19.05
C PRO A 102 9.37 -20.30 17.91
N SER A 103 9.78 -20.63 16.69
CA SER A 103 9.33 -20.01 15.45
C SER A 103 7.84 -20.23 15.22
N ARG A 104 7.28 -19.48 14.26
CA ARG A 104 5.89 -19.63 13.80
C ARG A 104 5.54 -21.09 13.48
N GLU A 105 6.39 -21.77 12.72
CA GLU A 105 6.18 -23.17 12.31
C GLU A 105 6.19 -24.13 13.51
N GLU A 106 7.12 -23.95 14.45
CA GLU A 106 7.24 -24.78 15.65
C GLU A 106 6.06 -24.59 16.63
N LEU A 107 5.50 -23.38 16.69
CA LEU A 107 4.32 -23.07 17.53
C LEU A 107 3.02 -23.65 16.95
N GLY A 108 2.92 -23.73 15.61
CA GLY A 108 1.68 -23.99 14.91
C GLY A 108 0.74 -22.78 14.86
N ARG A 109 -0.25 -22.82 13.96
CA ARG A 109 -1.10 -21.67 13.61
C ARG A 109 -1.83 -21.06 14.81
N GLU A 110 -2.48 -21.89 15.62
CA GLU A 110 -3.30 -21.45 16.75
C GLU A 110 -2.48 -20.65 17.78
N LYS A 111 -1.39 -21.23 18.29
CA LYS A 111 -0.53 -20.57 19.28
C LYS A 111 0.20 -19.35 18.74
N PHE A 112 0.57 -19.37 17.46
CA PHE A 112 1.14 -18.20 16.82
C PHE A 112 0.13 -17.05 16.78
N LEU A 113 -1.13 -17.32 16.41
CA LEU A 113 -2.18 -16.29 16.39
C LEU A 113 -2.45 -15.70 17.77
N GLU A 114 -2.39 -16.50 18.85
CA GLU A 114 -2.46 -15.99 20.23
C GLU A 114 -1.36 -14.95 20.49
N LYS A 115 -0.12 -15.23 20.06
CA LYS A 115 1.00 -14.27 20.19
C LYS A 115 0.79 -12.99 19.39
N VAL A 116 0.16 -13.08 18.22
CA VAL A 116 -0.16 -11.89 17.42
C VAL A 116 -1.24 -11.03 18.10
N TRP A 117 -2.25 -11.65 18.72
CA TRP A 117 -3.24 -10.93 19.51
C TRP A 117 -2.65 -10.27 20.76
N GLU A 118 -1.76 -10.95 21.49
CA GLU A 118 -1.02 -10.36 22.62
C GLU A 118 -0.26 -9.09 22.18
N TRP A 119 0.43 -9.15 21.04
CA TRP A 119 1.12 -8.00 20.46
C TRP A 119 0.18 -6.86 20.05
N LYS A 120 -0.98 -7.19 19.44
CA LYS A 120 -1.98 -6.19 19.05
C LYS A 120 -2.46 -5.38 20.24
N GLU A 121 -2.65 -5.99 21.42
CA GLU A 121 -3.08 -5.24 22.61
C GLU A 121 -1.98 -4.27 23.07
N GLU A 122 -0.73 -4.72 23.16
CA GLU A 122 0.42 -3.88 23.54
C GLU A 122 0.64 -2.70 22.57
N SER A 123 0.69 -2.98 21.26
CA SER A 123 0.88 -1.96 20.23
C SER A 123 -0.32 -1.03 20.11
N GLY A 124 -1.53 -1.57 20.28
CA GLY A 124 -2.78 -0.83 20.13
C GLY A 124 -2.92 0.27 21.18
N ASP A 125 -2.66 -0.05 22.45
CA ASP A 125 -2.73 0.91 23.54
C ASP A 125 -1.72 2.06 23.37
N THR A 126 -0.53 1.73 22.86
CA THR A 126 0.53 2.72 22.58
C THR A 126 0.07 3.75 21.54
N ILE A 127 -0.49 3.30 20.42
CA ILE A 127 -0.97 4.17 19.33
C ILE A 127 -2.08 5.10 19.84
N VAL A 128 -3.07 4.56 20.56
CA VAL A 128 -4.18 5.34 21.11
C VAL A 128 -3.66 6.39 22.09
N ASN A 129 -2.71 6.04 22.95
CA ASN A 129 -2.10 6.97 23.89
C ASN A 129 -1.33 8.10 23.17
N GLN A 130 -0.60 7.79 22.10
CA GLN A 130 0.09 8.80 21.31
C GLN A 130 -0.87 9.82 20.68
N LEU A 131 -1.99 9.37 20.11
CA LEU A 131 -3.01 10.26 19.55
C LEU A 131 -3.70 11.09 20.64
N LYS A 132 -4.00 10.50 21.80
CA LYS A 132 -4.55 11.22 22.96
C LYS A 132 -3.59 12.31 23.43
N ARG A 133 -2.29 12.01 23.54
CA ARG A 133 -1.25 12.98 23.90
C ARG A 133 -1.02 14.07 22.86
N LEU A 134 -1.29 13.81 21.58
CA LEU A 134 -1.35 14.83 20.54
C LEU A 134 -2.61 15.73 20.70
N GLY A 135 -3.53 15.39 21.59
CA GLY A 135 -4.78 16.15 21.79
C GLY A 135 -5.83 15.86 20.72
N ALA A 136 -5.84 14.67 20.14
CA ALA A 136 -6.82 14.28 19.13
C ALA A 136 -8.25 14.25 19.71
N SER A 137 -9.20 14.95 19.06
CA SER A 137 -10.61 15.03 19.47
C SER A 137 -11.49 13.90 18.90
N CYS A 138 -10.97 12.68 18.89
CA CYS A 138 -11.67 11.51 18.38
C CYS A 138 -12.83 11.08 19.30
N ASP A 139 -13.80 10.37 18.72
CA ASP A 139 -14.78 9.60 19.49
C ASP A 139 -14.16 8.24 19.89
N TRP A 140 -13.45 8.22 21.02
CA TRP A 140 -12.69 7.04 21.47
C TRP A 140 -13.57 5.83 21.79
N ASP A 141 -14.84 6.03 22.15
CA ASP A 141 -15.80 4.95 22.41
C ASP A 141 -16.12 4.16 21.12
N ARG A 142 -15.82 4.76 19.95
CA ARG A 142 -16.01 4.16 18.63
C ARG A 142 -14.73 3.61 18.04
N ASN A 143 -13.64 3.46 18.80
CA ASN A 143 -12.40 2.92 18.24
C ASN A 143 -12.63 1.54 17.59
N ARG A 144 -12.22 1.39 16.33
CA ARG A 144 -12.38 0.16 15.54
C ARG A 144 -11.06 -0.52 15.26
N PHE A 145 -11.12 -1.82 15.02
CA PHE A 145 -10.00 -2.61 14.56
C PHE A 145 -10.43 -3.41 13.33
N THR A 146 -9.60 -3.49 12.30
CA THR A 146 -9.99 -4.16 11.04
C THR A 146 -10.40 -5.63 11.24
N MET A 147 -9.90 -6.31 12.27
CA MET A 147 -10.31 -7.69 12.61
C MET A 147 -11.22 -7.77 13.85
N ASP A 148 -11.82 -6.67 14.31
CA ASP A 148 -12.90 -6.77 15.30
C ASP A 148 -14.14 -7.47 14.69
N LYS A 149 -15.00 -8.04 15.54
CA LYS A 149 -16.11 -8.89 15.10
C LYS A 149 -16.98 -8.22 14.02
N GLY A 150 -17.42 -6.98 14.27
CA GLY A 150 -18.32 -6.29 13.33
C GLY A 150 -17.63 -5.93 12.01
N PHE A 151 -16.33 -5.62 12.03
CA PHE A 151 -15.57 -5.33 10.81
C PHE A 151 -15.25 -6.61 10.04
N HIS A 152 -14.94 -7.70 10.75
CA HIS A 152 -14.71 -9.01 10.16
C HIS A 152 -15.95 -9.50 9.41
N ASP A 153 -17.14 -9.39 10.02
CA ASP A 153 -18.41 -9.77 9.40
C ASP A 153 -18.66 -8.98 8.09
N ALA A 154 -18.28 -7.69 8.05
CA ALA A 154 -18.31 -6.87 6.82
C ALA A 154 -17.38 -7.40 5.72
N VAL A 155 -16.15 -7.74 6.08
CA VAL A 155 -15.16 -8.27 5.13
C VAL A 155 -15.66 -9.57 4.49
N LEU A 156 -16.19 -10.50 5.29
CA LEU A 156 -16.74 -11.76 4.78
C LEU A 156 -17.92 -11.52 3.83
N LYS A 157 -18.86 -10.64 4.20
CA LYS A 157 -20.01 -10.33 3.35
C LYS A 157 -19.60 -9.69 2.02
N VAL A 158 -18.66 -8.74 2.02
CA VAL A 158 -18.16 -8.14 0.78
C VAL A 158 -17.50 -9.18 -0.11
N PHE A 159 -16.67 -10.05 0.45
CA PHE A 159 -16.03 -11.10 -0.34
C PHE A 159 -17.08 -11.98 -1.03
N VAL A 160 -18.06 -12.50 -0.27
CA VAL A 160 -19.12 -13.36 -0.82
C VAL A 160 -19.95 -12.62 -1.88
N GLU A 161 -20.30 -11.36 -1.64
CA GLU A 161 -21.08 -10.57 -2.59
C GLU A 161 -20.31 -10.30 -3.89
N MET A 162 -19.04 -9.92 -3.79
CA MET A 162 -18.18 -9.68 -4.96
C MET A 162 -17.86 -10.99 -5.70
N TYR A 163 -17.73 -12.12 -5.00
CA TYR A 163 -17.61 -13.45 -5.60
C TYR A 163 -18.87 -13.80 -6.40
N ASN A 164 -20.05 -13.64 -5.80
CA ASN A 164 -21.33 -13.92 -6.46
C ASN A 164 -21.60 -13.00 -7.66
N LYS A 165 -21.10 -11.76 -7.64
CA LYS A 165 -21.14 -10.82 -8.77
C LYS A 165 -20.12 -11.15 -9.88
N GLY A 166 -19.24 -12.14 -9.68
CA GLY A 166 -18.17 -12.50 -10.61
C GLY A 166 -17.07 -11.43 -10.72
N TYR A 167 -16.89 -10.62 -9.66
CA TYR A 167 -15.79 -9.67 -9.52
C TYR A 167 -14.57 -10.31 -8.85
N ILE A 168 -14.78 -11.32 -8.02
CA ILE A 168 -13.70 -12.14 -7.44
C ILE A 168 -13.65 -13.47 -8.17
N TYR A 169 -12.45 -13.91 -8.54
CA TYR A 169 -12.22 -15.21 -9.16
C TYR A 169 -10.91 -15.83 -8.66
N ARG A 170 -10.80 -17.15 -8.75
CA ARG A 170 -9.56 -17.88 -8.53
C ARG A 170 -8.93 -18.21 -9.87
N GLY A 171 -7.63 -17.98 -10.02
CA GLY A 171 -6.92 -18.27 -11.25
C GLY A 171 -5.43 -18.50 -11.02
N LYS A 172 -4.80 -19.19 -11.96
CA LYS A 172 -3.35 -19.41 -11.96
C LYS A 172 -2.69 -18.30 -12.78
N ARG A 173 -1.92 -17.44 -12.13
CA ARG A 173 -1.22 -16.31 -12.77
C ARG A 173 0.15 -16.07 -12.13
N LEU A 174 1.01 -15.34 -12.82
CA LEU A 174 2.20 -14.79 -12.19
C LEU A 174 1.83 -13.79 -11.12
N VAL A 175 2.48 -13.93 -9.97
CA VAL A 175 2.47 -12.96 -8.88
C VAL A 175 3.89 -12.65 -8.46
N ASN A 176 4.09 -11.48 -7.86
CA ASN A 176 5.31 -11.22 -7.12
C ASN A 176 5.32 -12.10 -5.88
N TRP A 177 6.27 -13.01 -5.81
CA TRP A 177 6.42 -13.94 -4.70
C TRP A 177 7.64 -13.58 -3.87
N ASP A 178 7.43 -13.42 -2.56
CA ASP A 178 8.52 -13.26 -1.62
C ASP A 178 9.00 -14.65 -1.15
N PRO A 179 10.18 -15.13 -1.60
CA PRO A 179 10.65 -16.47 -1.24
C PRO A 179 11.12 -16.59 0.21
N HIS A 180 11.30 -15.47 0.92
CA HIS A 180 11.64 -15.48 2.34
C HIS A 180 10.40 -15.65 3.21
N PHE A 181 9.30 -14.96 2.86
CA PHE A 181 8.04 -15.08 3.57
C PHE A 181 7.08 -16.14 3.00
N GLU A 182 7.40 -16.69 1.84
CA GLU A 182 6.60 -17.68 1.10
C GLU A 182 5.16 -17.21 0.89
N THR A 183 5.00 -15.97 0.39
CA THR A 183 3.69 -15.37 0.11
C THR A 183 3.74 -14.49 -1.14
N ALA A 184 2.60 -14.41 -1.82
CA ALA A 184 2.36 -13.37 -2.80
C ALA A 184 2.41 -11.98 -2.15
N ILE A 185 2.94 -11.00 -2.87
CA ILE A 185 2.96 -9.58 -2.52
C ILE A 185 2.49 -8.73 -3.72
N SER A 186 2.07 -7.50 -3.46
CA SER A 186 1.65 -6.57 -4.51
C SER A 186 2.84 -6.02 -5.31
N ASP A 187 2.65 -5.61 -6.57
CA ASP A 187 3.66 -4.89 -7.38
C ASP A 187 4.27 -3.70 -6.64
N LEU A 188 3.47 -3.09 -5.77
CA LEU A 188 3.86 -1.90 -5.02
C LEU A 188 4.60 -2.20 -3.71
N GLU A 189 4.65 -3.48 -3.30
CA GLU A 189 5.51 -3.98 -2.22
C GLU A 189 6.89 -4.41 -2.78
N VAL A 190 7.14 -4.17 -4.07
CA VAL A 190 8.40 -4.42 -4.77
C VAL A 190 9.16 -3.11 -4.99
N GLU A 191 10.40 -3.06 -4.51
CA GLU A 191 11.36 -1.99 -4.76
C GLU A 191 12.31 -2.41 -5.88
N ASN A 192 12.26 -1.72 -7.02
CA ASN A 192 13.21 -1.94 -8.11
C ASN A 192 14.50 -1.17 -7.84
N ILE A 193 15.59 -1.89 -7.62
CA ILE A 193 16.91 -1.34 -7.27
C ILE A 193 17.90 -1.66 -8.38
N GLU A 194 18.64 -0.65 -8.84
CA GLU A 194 19.74 -0.84 -9.80
C GLU A 194 20.93 -1.52 -9.10
N THR A 195 21.34 -2.68 -9.60
CA THR A 195 22.43 -3.48 -9.06
C THR A 195 23.45 -3.87 -10.13
N ASP A 196 24.68 -4.16 -9.70
CA ASP A 196 25.68 -4.76 -10.59
C ASP A 196 25.27 -6.19 -10.93
N GLY A 197 25.10 -6.45 -12.23
CA GLY A 197 24.72 -7.74 -12.76
C GLY A 197 25.55 -8.10 -13.99
N LYS A 198 25.13 -9.18 -14.64
CA LYS A 198 25.75 -9.69 -15.86
C LYS A 198 24.68 -9.95 -16.90
N PHE A 199 25.09 -9.85 -18.16
CA PHE A 199 24.27 -10.19 -19.31
C PHE A 199 25.01 -11.26 -20.11
N TRP A 200 24.44 -12.46 -20.12
CA TRP A 200 25.04 -13.63 -20.74
C TRP A 200 24.47 -13.85 -22.13
N HIS A 201 25.34 -14.14 -23.09
CA HIS A 201 24.96 -14.46 -24.45
C HIS A 201 25.23 -15.94 -24.74
N PHE A 202 24.19 -16.68 -25.11
CA PHE A 202 24.25 -18.12 -25.35
C PHE A 202 23.82 -18.48 -26.77
N LYS A 203 24.30 -19.63 -27.26
CA LYS A 203 23.88 -20.24 -28.53
C LYS A 203 22.76 -21.25 -28.28
N TYR A 204 21.65 -21.09 -28.99
CA TYR A 204 20.59 -22.09 -29.08
C TYR A 204 20.69 -22.69 -30.49
N LEU A 205 21.13 -23.95 -30.58
CA LEU A 205 21.41 -24.60 -31.85
C LEU A 205 20.09 -24.92 -32.57
N LEU A 206 20.02 -24.69 -33.88
CA LEU A 206 18.88 -25.07 -34.70
C LEU A 206 18.75 -26.61 -34.76
N GLU A 207 17.51 -27.09 -34.68
CA GLU A 207 17.22 -28.52 -34.81
C GLU A 207 17.48 -28.99 -36.25
N GLY A 208 17.90 -30.26 -36.41
CA GLY A 208 18.07 -30.88 -37.73
C GLY A 208 19.31 -30.43 -38.51
N GLY A 209 20.22 -29.66 -37.90
CA GLY A 209 21.42 -29.14 -38.58
C GLY A 209 21.11 -28.03 -39.58
N GLU A 210 19.97 -27.37 -39.43
CA GLU A 210 19.55 -26.22 -40.22
C GLU A 210 20.53 -25.05 -40.06
N THR A 211 20.77 -24.31 -41.15
CA THR A 211 21.54 -23.05 -41.13
C THR A 211 20.71 -21.91 -41.69
N TYR A 212 21.15 -20.68 -41.41
CA TYR A 212 20.66 -19.46 -42.04
C TYR A 212 21.78 -18.43 -42.14
N THR A 213 21.69 -17.57 -43.14
CA THR A 213 22.58 -16.42 -43.28
C THR A 213 22.10 -15.29 -42.37
N TYR A 214 22.86 -15.00 -41.32
CA TYR A 214 22.63 -13.87 -40.43
C TYR A 214 23.31 -12.63 -41.01
N VAL A 215 22.53 -11.58 -41.28
CA VAL A 215 23.02 -10.33 -41.88
C VAL A 215 22.69 -9.16 -40.95
N GLU A 216 23.69 -8.63 -40.27
CA GLU A 216 23.58 -7.44 -39.45
C GLU A 216 23.92 -6.19 -40.28
N LYS A 217 23.11 -5.14 -40.11
CA LYS A 217 23.27 -3.87 -40.82
C LYS A 217 23.34 -2.72 -39.84
N ASP A 218 24.08 -1.68 -40.19
CA ASP A 218 24.05 -0.40 -39.49
C ASP A 218 22.81 0.44 -39.87
N ASP A 219 22.67 1.61 -39.24
CA ASP A 219 21.56 2.55 -39.45
C ASP A 219 21.48 3.06 -40.91
N ASP A 220 22.61 3.05 -41.65
CA ASP A 220 22.70 3.44 -43.06
C ASP A 220 22.40 2.26 -44.00
N GLY A 221 22.10 1.07 -43.46
CA GLY A 221 21.77 -0.15 -44.18
C GLY A 221 22.98 -0.89 -44.76
N GLN A 222 24.20 -0.51 -44.37
CA GLN A 222 25.42 -1.23 -44.77
C GLN A 222 25.57 -2.50 -43.95
N ILE A 223 26.01 -3.58 -44.59
CA ILE A 223 26.25 -4.87 -43.93
C ILE A 223 27.51 -4.74 -43.08
N ILE A 224 27.35 -4.90 -41.76
CA ILE A 224 28.46 -4.86 -40.79
C ILE A 224 28.91 -6.27 -40.36
N LEU A 225 28.03 -7.26 -40.50
CA LEU A 225 28.33 -8.67 -40.26
C LEU A 225 27.46 -9.54 -41.15
N GLU A 226 28.08 -10.50 -41.83
CA GLU A 226 27.38 -11.55 -42.58
C GLU A 226 28.04 -12.89 -42.24
N GLU A 227 27.27 -13.81 -41.65
CA GLU A 227 27.76 -15.14 -41.32
C GLU A 227 26.67 -16.20 -41.44
N GLU A 228 27.07 -17.39 -41.85
CA GLU A 228 26.23 -18.58 -41.86
C GLU A 228 26.17 -19.15 -40.42
N ARG A 229 24.99 -19.18 -39.80
CA ARG A 229 24.79 -19.67 -38.43
C ARG A 229 23.93 -20.93 -38.42
N ASP A 230 24.30 -21.85 -37.54
CA ASP A 230 23.49 -23.01 -37.11
C ASP A 230 22.81 -22.76 -35.74
N PHE A 231 22.82 -21.51 -35.27
CA PHE A 231 22.28 -21.14 -33.95
C PHE A 231 21.62 -19.76 -33.95
N ILE A 232 20.71 -19.56 -32.99
CA ILE A 232 20.23 -18.23 -32.60
C ILE A 232 20.91 -17.80 -31.29
N SER A 233 21.30 -16.52 -31.22
CA SER A 233 21.91 -15.96 -30.00
C SER A 233 20.82 -15.48 -29.06
N ILE A 234 20.88 -15.90 -27.79
CA ILE A 234 19.97 -15.46 -26.73
C ILE A 234 20.76 -14.68 -25.70
N ALA A 235 20.26 -13.51 -25.31
CA ALA A 235 20.85 -12.71 -24.25
C ALA A 235 19.92 -12.68 -23.03
N THR A 236 20.46 -12.95 -21.83
CA THR A 236 19.65 -13.01 -20.60
C THR A 236 20.44 -12.56 -19.37
N THR A 237 19.74 -12.01 -18.38
CA THR A 237 20.26 -11.74 -17.02
C THR A 237 19.94 -12.87 -16.03
N ARG A 238 19.15 -13.87 -16.43
CA ARG A 238 18.71 -14.99 -15.60
C ARG A 238 18.96 -16.36 -16.26
N PRO A 239 20.22 -16.80 -16.40
CA PRO A 239 20.55 -18.09 -17.03
C PRO A 239 19.80 -19.31 -16.45
N GLU A 240 19.56 -19.34 -15.14
CA GLU A 240 18.85 -20.43 -14.47
C GLU A 240 17.41 -20.61 -14.96
N THR A 241 16.78 -19.55 -15.47
CA THR A 241 15.40 -19.59 -15.99
C THR A 241 15.32 -20.18 -17.39
N MET A 242 16.43 -20.23 -18.12
CA MET A 242 16.49 -20.81 -19.47
C MET A 242 16.02 -22.27 -19.49
N LEU A 243 16.24 -23.00 -18.39
CA LEU A 243 15.77 -24.37 -18.21
C LEU A 243 14.24 -24.50 -18.33
N GLY A 244 13.49 -23.40 -18.34
CA GLY A 244 12.03 -23.34 -18.46
C GLY A 244 11.55 -22.61 -19.70
N ASP A 245 12.44 -22.34 -20.67
CA ASP A 245 12.06 -21.69 -21.91
C ASP A 245 11.06 -22.56 -22.68
N GLY A 246 9.97 -21.93 -23.10
CA GLY A 246 8.95 -22.53 -23.95
C GLY A 246 9.07 -22.11 -25.42
N ALA A 247 9.71 -20.97 -25.69
CA ALA A 247 9.96 -20.46 -27.04
C ALA A 247 11.13 -19.47 -27.06
N VAL A 248 11.58 -19.14 -28.26
CA VAL A 248 12.41 -17.96 -28.54
C VAL A 248 11.59 -16.99 -29.37
N ALA A 249 11.43 -15.74 -28.92
CA ALA A 249 10.70 -14.72 -29.66
C ALA A 249 11.66 -13.76 -30.38
N VAL A 250 11.32 -13.41 -31.62
CA VAL A 250 11.99 -12.38 -32.43
C VAL A 250 10.98 -11.38 -32.94
N HIS A 251 11.40 -10.14 -33.18
CA HIS A 251 10.50 -9.12 -33.72
C HIS A 251 10.13 -9.43 -35.19
N PRO A 252 8.86 -9.30 -35.63
CA PRO A 252 8.45 -9.57 -37.01
C PRO A 252 9.23 -8.78 -38.07
N ASN A 253 9.61 -7.55 -37.73
CA ASN A 253 10.39 -6.67 -38.62
C ASN A 253 11.92 -6.90 -38.54
N ASP A 254 12.38 -7.82 -37.70
CA ASP A 254 13.80 -8.14 -37.61
C ASP A 254 14.20 -9.12 -38.73
N LEU A 255 14.64 -8.55 -39.85
CA LEU A 255 15.02 -9.29 -41.05
C LEU A 255 16.18 -10.27 -40.81
N ARG A 256 16.95 -10.14 -39.72
CA ARG A 256 18.02 -11.07 -39.34
C ARG A 256 17.50 -12.47 -39.07
N TYR A 257 16.27 -12.58 -38.57
CA TYR A 257 15.67 -13.84 -38.10
C TYR A 257 14.47 -14.29 -38.93
N ALA A 258 14.04 -13.51 -39.93
CA ALA A 258 12.85 -13.80 -40.72
C ALA A 258 12.83 -15.21 -41.34
N SER A 259 13.99 -15.75 -41.74
CA SER A 259 14.13 -17.08 -42.37
C SER A 259 14.06 -18.26 -41.41
N ILE A 260 14.14 -18.00 -40.09
CA ILE A 260 14.14 -19.04 -39.05
C ILE A 260 12.89 -19.00 -38.16
N ILE A 261 11.97 -18.06 -38.39
CA ILE A 261 10.66 -18.06 -37.72
C ILE A 261 9.91 -19.37 -38.08
N GLY A 262 9.40 -20.05 -37.05
CA GLY A 262 8.74 -21.36 -37.17
C GLY A 262 9.70 -22.56 -37.14
N LYS A 263 11.03 -22.34 -37.17
CA LYS A 263 12.02 -23.41 -36.93
C LYS A 263 12.12 -23.71 -35.43
N GLN A 264 12.71 -24.87 -35.13
CA GLN A 264 12.96 -25.34 -33.76
C GLN A 264 14.43 -25.14 -33.39
N VAL A 265 14.69 -24.93 -32.09
CA VAL A 265 16.04 -24.90 -31.51
C VAL A 265 16.15 -25.87 -30.33
N HIS A 266 17.32 -26.46 -30.15
CA HIS A 266 17.68 -27.23 -28.97
C HIS A 266 17.92 -26.29 -27.78
N LEU A 267 17.19 -26.53 -26.70
CA LEU A 267 17.39 -25.79 -25.47
C LEU A 267 18.66 -26.31 -24.75
N PRO A 268 19.66 -25.47 -24.45
CA PRO A 268 20.87 -25.93 -23.79
C PRO A 268 20.58 -26.63 -22.44
N LEU A 269 21.34 -27.68 -22.15
CA LEU A 269 21.26 -28.48 -20.91
C LEU A 269 19.93 -29.21 -20.68
N CYS A 270 19.00 -29.15 -21.63
CA CYS A 270 17.70 -29.80 -21.56
C CYS A 270 17.52 -30.73 -22.77
N ASP A 271 16.83 -31.84 -22.57
CA ASP A 271 16.50 -32.77 -23.66
C ASP A 271 15.16 -32.38 -24.31
N ARG A 272 15.10 -31.13 -24.81
CA ARG A 272 13.90 -30.57 -25.46
C ARG A 272 14.26 -29.65 -26.63
N THR A 273 13.32 -29.50 -27.56
CA THR A 273 13.35 -28.42 -28.56
C THR A 273 12.20 -27.44 -28.34
N ILE A 274 12.42 -26.19 -28.72
CA ILE A 274 11.44 -25.11 -28.58
C ILE A 274 11.33 -24.31 -29.90
N PRO A 275 10.16 -23.76 -30.21
CA PRO A 275 9.95 -22.98 -31.44
C PRO A 275 10.59 -21.59 -31.37
N ILE A 276 10.98 -21.09 -32.54
CA ILE A 276 11.22 -19.67 -32.79
C ILE A 276 9.90 -19.05 -33.26
N ILE A 277 9.37 -18.09 -32.51
CA ILE A 277 8.12 -17.39 -32.79
C ILE A 277 8.38 -15.91 -33.11
N SER A 278 7.41 -15.27 -33.75
CA SER A 278 7.42 -13.82 -33.99
C SER A 278 6.52 -13.10 -32.99
N ASP A 279 6.99 -12.03 -32.36
CA ASP A 279 6.23 -11.23 -31.40
C ASP A 279 6.73 -9.76 -31.38
N GLU A 280 5.88 -8.78 -31.08
CA GLU A 280 6.28 -7.36 -31.04
C GLU A 280 7.07 -6.97 -29.78
N TYR A 281 7.12 -7.82 -28.74
CA TYR A 281 7.81 -7.53 -27.48
C TYR A 281 9.35 -7.45 -27.59
N PRO A 282 10.07 -8.37 -28.27
CA PRO A 282 11.50 -8.25 -28.50
C PRO A 282 11.91 -6.93 -29.17
N ASP A 283 12.85 -6.20 -28.57
CA ASP A 283 13.49 -5.04 -29.19
C ASP A 283 14.67 -5.50 -30.08
N PRO A 284 14.62 -5.29 -31.41
CA PRO A 284 15.72 -5.65 -32.31
C PRO A 284 17.07 -5.06 -31.91
N ASN A 285 17.08 -3.91 -31.24
CA ASN A 285 18.31 -3.19 -30.86
C ASN A 285 18.85 -3.62 -29.48
N PHE A 286 18.16 -4.51 -28.76
CA PHE A 286 18.57 -4.94 -27.43
C PHE A 286 19.15 -6.35 -27.43
N GLY A 287 20.37 -6.49 -26.91
CA GLY A 287 21.05 -7.78 -26.83
C GLY A 287 21.32 -8.37 -28.21
N SER A 288 20.70 -9.50 -28.53
CA SER A 288 20.72 -10.10 -29.88
C SER A 288 19.51 -9.71 -30.74
N GLY A 289 18.47 -9.10 -30.18
CA GLY A 289 17.16 -8.96 -30.83
C GLY A 289 16.26 -10.21 -30.73
N ALA A 290 16.76 -11.29 -30.13
CA ALA A 290 16.01 -12.50 -29.82
C ALA A 290 15.91 -12.69 -28.29
N VAL A 291 14.71 -12.98 -27.81
CA VAL A 291 14.41 -13.07 -26.37
C VAL A 291 13.94 -14.49 -26.03
N LYS A 292 14.50 -15.07 -24.96
CA LYS A 292 13.99 -16.31 -24.38
C LYS A 292 12.65 -16.08 -23.69
N ILE A 293 11.65 -16.91 -23.97
CA ILE A 293 10.33 -16.82 -23.35
C ILE A 293 10.21 -17.84 -22.23
N THR A 294 10.40 -17.38 -20.99
CA THR A 294 10.20 -18.17 -19.77
C THR A 294 8.94 -17.70 -19.02
N GLY A 295 7.76 -17.99 -19.58
CA GLY A 295 6.51 -17.41 -19.10
C GLY A 295 6.13 -17.69 -17.64
N ALA A 296 6.71 -18.71 -17.00
CA ALA A 296 6.44 -18.99 -15.57
C ALA A 296 7.35 -18.21 -14.60
N HIS A 297 8.26 -17.36 -15.08
CA HIS A 297 9.30 -16.70 -14.28
C HIS A 297 9.57 -15.22 -14.62
N ASP A 298 8.84 -14.64 -15.57
CA ASP A 298 8.94 -13.23 -15.93
C ASP A 298 7.58 -12.72 -16.45
N PHE A 299 7.16 -11.53 -16.02
CA PHE A 299 5.84 -10.99 -16.36
C PHE A 299 5.69 -10.68 -17.84
N ASN A 300 6.73 -10.16 -18.49
CA ASN A 300 6.65 -9.88 -19.91
C ASN A 300 6.67 -11.17 -20.72
N ASP A 301 7.52 -12.13 -20.34
CA ASP A 301 7.54 -13.46 -20.97
C ASP A 301 6.19 -14.19 -20.78
N TYR A 302 5.51 -13.99 -19.65
CA TYR A 302 4.17 -14.55 -19.39
C TYR A 302 3.15 -14.02 -20.37
N GLU A 303 3.12 -12.71 -20.61
CA GLU A 303 2.21 -12.14 -21.60
C GLU A 303 2.51 -12.64 -23.01
N VAL A 304 3.79 -12.83 -23.37
CA VAL A 304 4.20 -13.43 -24.65
C VAL A 304 3.71 -14.86 -24.74
N ALA A 305 3.87 -15.62 -23.66
CA ALA A 305 3.48 -17.00 -23.60
C ALA A 305 1.95 -17.16 -23.71
N GLU A 306 1.17 -16.34 -22.99
CA GLU A 306 -0.29 -16.40 -23.06
C GLU A 306 -0.83 -16.09 -24.46
N ARG A 307 -0.33 -15.04 -25.13
CA ARG A 307 -0.85 -14.64 -26.45
C ARG A 307 -0.41 -15.56 -27.60
N ASN A 308 0.60 -16.38 -27.38
CA ASN A 308 1.13 -17.35 -28.36
C ASN A 308 0.90 -18.82 -27.95
N ASP A 309 0.06 -19.08 -26.95
CA ASP A 309 -0.26 -20.43 -26.44
C ASP A 309 1.00 -21.26 -26.04
N ILE A 310 2.02 -20.60 -25.48
CA ILE A 310 3.26 -21.25 -25.05
C ILE A 310 3.08 -21.83 -23.63
N PRO A 311 3.45 -23.10 -23.39
CA PRO A 311 3.36 -23.70 -22.07
C PRO A 311 4.20 -22.98 -21.01
N LEU A 312 3.67 -22.89 -19.79
CA LEU A 312 4.33 -22.24 -18.65
C LEU A 312 5.03 -23.28 -17.76
N TYR A 313 6.36 -23.32 -17.80
CA TYR A 313 7.16 -24.29 -17.04
C TYR A 313 7.70 -23.69 -15.74
N ALA A 314 7.07 -24.01 -14.60
CA ALA A 314 7.54 -23.59 -13.30
C ALA A 314 8.76 -24.42 -12.85
N LEU A 315 9.89 -23.76 -12.65
CA LEU A 315 11.19 -24.35 -12.31
C LEU A 315 11.55 -24.26 -10.82
N MET A 316 10.93 -23.34 -10.08
CA MET A 316 11.31 -23.03 -8.71
C MET A 316 10.21 -23.39 -7.71
N ASP A 317 10.62 -23.81 -6.52
CA ASP A 317 9.74 -23.98 -5.36
C ASP A 317 9.45 -22.63 -4.67
N THR A 318 8.63 -22.65 -3.62
CA THR A 318 8.22 -21.46 -2.85
C THR A 318 9.40 -20.74 -2.19
N LYS A 319 10.57 -21.37 -2.06
CA LYS A 319 11.78 -20.77 -1.47
C LYS A 319 12.74 -20.24 -2.52
N GLY A 320 12.39 -20.34 -3.80
CA GLY A 320 13.26 -19.94 -4.91
C GLY A 320 14.41 -20.92 -5.15
N ASN A 321 14.29 -22.17 -4.71
CA ASN A 321 15.19 -23.24 -5.10
C ASN A 321 14.62 -23.97 -6.32
N MET A 322 15.48 -24.60 -7.10
CA MET A 322 15.06 -25.43 -8.23
C MET A 322 14.25 -26.64 -7.73
N ARG A 323 13.07 -26.86 -8.31
CA ARG A 323 12.10 -27.90 -7.89
C ARG A 323 12.73 -29.29 -7.79
N ILE A 324 12.42 -30.00 -6.71
CA ILE A 324 12.88 -31.37 -6.46
C ILE A 324 11.79 -32.43 -6.69
N ASP A 325 10.54 -32.01 -6.84
CA ASP A 325 9.40 -32.91 -6.92
C ASP A 325 9.38 -33.74 -8.22
N ASP A 326 8.71 -34.89 -8.18
CA ASP A 326 8.59 -35.81 -9.32
C ASP A 326 7.34 -35.53 -10.17
N ALA A 327 6.77 -34.32 -10.09
CA ALA A 327 5.63 -33.98 -10.93
C ALA A 327 6.05 -34.01 -12.41
N LEU A 328 5.12 -34.45 -13.26
CA LEU A 328 5.36 -34.61 -14.70
C LEU A 328 5.76 -33.29 -15.39
N ASP A 329 5.35 -32.15 -14.82
CA ASP A 329 5.68 -30.81 -15.31
C ASP A 329 7.02 -30.28 -14.78
N ASN A 330 7.70 -31.00 -13.86
CA ASN A 330 9.02 -30.61 -13.38
C ASN A 330 10.11 -30.97 -14.39
N LEU A 331 10.38 -30.03 -15.30
CA LEU A 331 11.39 -30.16 -16.33
C LEU A 331 12.81 -29.77 -15.89
N VAL A 332 13.04 -29.49 -14.60
CA VAL A 332 14.38 -29.18 -14.10
C VAL A 332 15.28 -30.41 -14.22
N PRO A 333 16.43 -30.32 -14.93
CA PRO A 333 17.38 -31.43 -15.00
C PRO A 333 17.86 -31.86 -13.61
N ILE A 334 18.00 -33.18 -13.40
CA ILE A 334 18.32 -33.79 -12.10
C ILE A 334 19.52 -33.12 -11.40
N LYS A 335 20.54 -32.74 -12.19
CA LYS A 335 21.75 -32.08 -11.69
C LYS A 335 21.47 -30.77 -10.93
N TYR A 336 20.46 -30.01 -11.34
CA TYR A 336 20.17 -28.68 -10.80
C TYR A 336 19.08 -28.69 -9.72
N ARG A 337 18.34 -29.80 -9.58
CA ARG A 337 17.27 -29.92 -8.59
C ARG A 337 17.81 -29.68 -7.17
N GLY A 338 17.09 -28.85 -6.39
CA GLY A 338 17.43 -28.51 -5.01
C GLY A 338 18.49 -27.41 -4.85
N LEU A 339 19.13 -26.96 -5.93
CA LEU A 339 20.03 -25.82 -5.87
C LEU A 339 19.23 -24.53 -5.63
N SER A 340 19.82 -23.58 -4.90
CA SER A 340 19.30 -22.21 -4.88
C SER A 340 19.35 -21.62 -6.29
N ARG A 341 18.43 -20.71 -6.65
CA ARG A 341 18.48 -20.05 -7.98
C ARG A 341 19.83 -19.40 -8.30
N SER A 342 20.55 -18.89 -7.30
CA SER A 342 21.91 -18.34 -7.47
C SER A 342 22.95 -19.41 -7.78
N ASP A 343 22.89 -20.56 -7.09
CA ASP A 343 23.82 -21.66 -7.33
C ASP A 343 23.50 -22.36 -8.66
N ALA A 344 22.21 -22.51 -8.97
CA ALA A 344 21.73 -23.00 -10.26
C ALA A 344 22.23 -22.10 -11.40
N ARG A 345 22.13 -20.77 -11.26
CA ARG A 345 22.66 -19.81 -12.24
C ARG A 345 24.14 -20.05 -12.52
N LYS A 346 24.95 -20.18 -11.47
CA LYS A 346 26.38 -20.45 -11.60
C LYS A 346 26.63 -21.77 -12.30
N SER A 347 25.96 -22.84 -11.87
CA SER A 347 26.17 -24.17 -12.46
C SER A 347 25.71 -24.24 -13.92
N VAL A 348 24.60 -23.59 -14.26
CA VAL A 348 24.08 -23.52 -15.64
C VAL A 348 25.07 -22.81 -16.54
N VAL A 349 25.58 -21.65 -16.14
CA VAL A 349 26.59 -20.91 -16.91
C VAL A 349 27.85 -21.77 -17.12
N ASP A 350 28.37 -22.37 -16.04
CA ASP A 350 29.58 -23.19 -16.09
C ASP A 350 29.42 -24.42 -17.02
N ASP A 351 28.22 -25.00 -17.10
CA ASP A 351 27.97 -26.16 -17.96
C ASP A 351 27.72 -25.77 -19.42
N ILE A 352 27.04 -24.65 -19.69
CA ILE A 352 26.88 -24.13 -21.06
C ILE A 352 28.24 -23.73 -21.65
N ASP A 353 29.13 -23.16 -20.83
CA ASP A 353 30.50 -22.82 -21.24
C ASP A 353 31.33 -24.07 -21.60
N LYS A 354 31.22 -25.14 -20.80
CA LYS A 354 31.87 -26.44 -21.12
C LYS A 354 31.36 -27.06 -22.43
N LEU A 355 30.13 -26.76 -22.83
CA LEU A 355 29.56 -27.18 -24.11
C LEU A 355 29.99 -26.27 -25.29
N GLY A 356 30.74 -25.19 -25.03
CA GLY A 356 31.14 -24.22 -26.06
C GLY A 356 29.98 -23.37 -26.60
N LEU A 357 28.88 -23.30 -25.84
CA LEU A 357 27.66 -22.59 -26.23
C LEU A 357 27.58 -21.18 -25.62
N LEU A 358 28.50 -20.81 -24.74
CA LEU A 358 28.64 -19.44 -24.24
C LEU A 358 29.37 -18.58 -25.29
N ILE A 359 28.76 -17.46 -25.69
CA ILE A 359 29.33 -16.51 -26.67
C ILE A 359 30.19 -15.48 -25.95
N ARG A 360 29.60 -14.77 -24.98
CA ARG A 360 30.26 -13.74 -24.16
C ARG A 360 29.46 -13.43 -22.90
N ILE A 361 30.11 -12.76 -21.97
CA ILE A 361 29.52 -12.22 -20.74
C ILE A 361 29.81 -10.73 -20.71
N GLU A 362 28.77 -9.91 -20.52
CA GLU A 362 28.88 -8.47 -20.37
C GLU A 362 28.55 -8.07 -18.93
N ASP A 363 29.34 -7.17 -18.35
CA ASP A 363 28.98 -6.53 -17.08
C ASP A 363 27.93 -5.45 -17.36
N LYS A 364 26.82 -5.49 -16.63
CA LYS A 364 25.68 -4.60 -16.89
C LYS A 364 24.95 -4.26 -15.60
N LYS A 365 24.54 -3.00 -15.47
CA LYS A 365 23.61 -2.60 -14.41
C LYS A 365 22.22 -3.16 -14.73
N VAL A 366 21.63 -3.86 -13.78
CA VAL A 366 20.31 -4.49 -13.93
C VAL A 366 19.36 -3.93 -12.88
N MET A 367 18.10 -3.75 -13.25
CA MET A 367 17.04 -3.46 -12.28
C MET A 367 16.60 -4.78 -11.66
N GLN A 368 16.78 -4.94 -10.35
CA GLN A 368 16.33 -6.11 -9.61
C GLN A 368 15.16 -5.76 -8.70
N PRO A 369 14.09 -6.58 -8.69
CA PRO A 369 12.96 -6.39 -7.80
C PRO A 369 13.29 -6.95 -6.41
N PHE A 370 13.26 -6.11 -5.38
CA PHE A 370 13.43 -6.51 -3.98
C PHE A 370 12.14 -6.33 -3.21
N GLY A 371 11.84 -7.22 -2.26
CA GLY A 371 10.72 -7.02 -1.34
C GLY A 371 10.99 -5.82 -0.44
N ASP A 372 10.03 -4.91 -0.30
CA ASP A 372 10.15 -3.72 0.54
C ASP A 372 10.45 -4.06 2.01
N ARG A 373 9.99 -5.23 2.46
CA ARG A 373 10.13 -5.72 3.84
C ARG A 373 11.25 -6.74 4.01
N SER A 374 11.27 -7.81 3.21
CA SER A 374 12.28 -8.88 3.30
C SER A 374 13.66 -8.45 2.81
N LYS A 375 13.71 -7.47 1.91
CA LYS A 375 14.91 -7.04 1.19
C LYS A 375 15.57 -8.18 0.40
N VAL A 376 14.84 -9.25 0.09
CA VAL A 376 15.30 -10.32 -0.81
C VAL A 376 14.79 -10.07 -2.22
N VAL A 377 15.45 -10.66 -3.21
CA VAL A 377 15.01 -10.59 -4.60
C VAL A 377 13.67 -11.32 -4.75
N ILE A 378 12.67 -10.65 -5.30
CA ILE A 378 11.33 -11.19 -5.55
C ILE A 378 11.37 -12.12 -6.77
N GLU A 379 10.60 -13.20 -6.69
CA GLU A 379 10.43 -14.14 -7.79
C GLU A 379 9.06 -13.93 -8.44
N PRO A 380 8.97 -13.69 -9.76
CA PRO A 380 7.72 -13.89 -10.47
C PRO A 380 7.37 -15.38 -10.42
N MET A 381 6.29 -15.73 -9.73
CA MET A 381 5.91 -17.13 -9.51
C MET A 381 4.49 -17.41 -9.97
N LEU A 382 4.34 -18.51 -10.71
CA LEU A 382 3.05 -18.97 -11.20
C LEU A 382 2.31 -19.71 -10.08
N THR A 383 1.26 -19.10 -9.53
CA THR A 383 0.51 -19.67 -8.40
C THR A 383 -0.99 -19.50 -8.57
N ASP A 384 -1.77 -20.41 -7.99
CA ASP A 384 -3.22 -20.29 -7.88
C ASP A 384 -3.57 -19.29 -6.78
N GLN A 385 -4.17 -18.16 -7.17
CA GLN A 385 -4.48 -17.06 -6.25
C GLN A 385 -5.90 -16.55 -6.49
N TRP A 386 -6.40 -15.79 -5.52
CA TRP A 386 -7.66 -15.06 -5.60
C TRP A 386 -7.40 -13.65 -6.10
N PHE A 387 -8.17 -13.22 -7.09
CA PHE A 387 -8.06 -11.93 -7.72
C PHE A 387 -9.39 -11.18 -7.69
N VAL A 388 -9.32 -9.86 -7.53
CA VAL A 388 -10.40 -8.96 -7.94
C VAL A 388 -10.14 -8.54 -9.39
N ASP A 389 -11.14 -8.77 -10.25
CA ASP A 389 -11.18 -8.25 -11.62
C ASP A 389 -11.40 -6.73 -11.59
N ALA A 390 -10.30 -6.00 -11.39
CA ALA A 390 -10.31 -4.56 -11.20
C ALA A 390 -10.96 -3.82 -12.37
N LYS A 391 -10.83 -4.34 -13.60
CA LYS A 391 -11.40 -3.75 -14.82
C LYS A 391 -12.93 -3.68 -14.75
N LYS A 392 -13.60 -4.61 -14.06
CA LYS A 392 -15.06 -4.59 -13.86
C LYS A 392 -15.56 -3.53 -12.89
N ILE A 393 -14.72 -3.07 -11.95
CA ILE A 393 -15.13 -2.19 -10.85
C ILE A 393 -14.47 -0.80 -10.86
N VAL A 394 -13.47 -0.58 -11.72
CA VAL A 394 -12.71 0.68 -11.76
C VAL A 394 -13.48 1.83 -12.41
N GLY A 395 -14.33 1.54 -13.41
CA GLY A 395 -15.05 2.57 -14.19
C GLY A 395 -15.84 3.56 -13.32
N PRO A 396 -16.72 3.11 -12.42
CA PRO A 396 -17.45 4.00 -11.52
C PRO A 396 -16.57 4.90 -10.66
N ALA A 397 -15.39 4.41 -10.25
CA ALA A 397 -14.44 5.17 -9.43
C ALA A 397 -13.79 6.31 -10.22
N ILE A 398 -13.38 6.03 -11.47
CA ILE A 398 -12.89 7.05 -12.42
C ILE A 398 -13.99 8.11 -12.65
N ASP A 399 -15.22 7.68 -12.92
CA ASP A 399 -16.34 8.57 -13.21
C ASP A 399 -16.73 9.45 -12.03
N ALA A 400 -16.64 8.94 -10.79
CA ALA A 400 -16.90 9.73 -9.59
C ALA A 400 -15.97 10.94 -9.49
N VAL A 401 -14.68 10.77 -9.79
CA VAL A 401 -13.70 11.86 -9.77
C VAL A 401 -13.81 12.74 -11.01
N LYS A 402 -14.00 12.14 -12.19
CA LYS A 402 -14.11 12.85 -13.47
C LYS A 402 -15.31 13.78 -13.51
N ASN A 403 -16.45 13.35 -12.94
CA ASN A 403 -17.69 14.13 -12.89
C ASN A 403 -17.77 15.06 -11.66
N GLY A 404 -16.74 15.10 -10.82
CA GLY A 404 -16.66 15.99 -9.67
C GLY A 404 -17.53 15.62 -8.47
N ARG A 405 -18.08 14.40 -8.42
CA ARG A 405 -18.76 13.86 -7.21
C ARG A 405 -17.77 13.68 -6.07
N THR A 406 -16.56 13.25 -6.40
CA THR A 406 -15.41 13.23 -5.48
C THR A 406 -14.31 14.15 -6.00
N LYS A 407 -13.76 15.00 -5.14
CA LYS A 407 -12.63 15.90 -5.47
C LYS A 407 -11.34 15.37 -4.87
N ILE A 408 -10.28 15.27 -5.66
CA ILE A 408 -8.93 14.93 -5.16
C ILE A 408 -8.06 16.18 -5.26
N LEU A 409 -7.49 16.59 -4.12
CA LEU A 409 -6.62 17.75 -3.97
C LEU A 409 -5.23 17.32 -3.49
N PRO A 410 -4.15 17.92 -3.98
CA PRO A 410 -4.10 18.87 -5.11
C PRO A 410 -4.26 18.20 -6.48
N GLU A 411 -4.41 19.02 -7.53
CA GLU A 411 -4.64 18.57 -8.92
C GLU A 411 -3.59 17.57 -9.45
N ARG A 412 -2.34 17.66 -8.99
CA ARG A 412 -1.31 16.69 -9.38
C ARG A 412 -1.65 15.27 -8.91
N ASP A 413 -2.21 15.14 -7.71
CA ASP A 413 -2.52 13.85 -7.08
C ASP A 413 -3.80 13.27 -7.69
N ARG A 414 -4.69 14.13 -8.23
CA ARG A 414 -5.79 13.74 -9.12
C ARG A 414 -5.28 13.09 -10.41
N LYS A 415 -4.22 13.62 -11.02
CA LYS A 415 -3.61 13.03 -12.22
C LYS A 415 -2.96 11.68 -11.93
N VAL A 416 -2.27 11.57 -10.79
CA VAL A 416 -1.71 10.29 -10.31
C VAL A 416 -2.82 9.25 -10.15
N TYR A 417 -3.95 9.63 -9.54
CA TYR A 417 -5.11 8.74 -9.42
C TYR A 417 -5.59 8.21 -10.78
N PHE A 418 -5.82 9.07 -11.77
CA PHE A 418 -6.25 8.61 -13.10
C PHE A 418 -5.23 7.71 -13.77
N HIS A 419 -3.96 8.10 -13.79
CA HIS A 419 -2.90 7.32 -14.42
C HIS A 419 -2.86 5.88 -13.90
N TRP A 420 -3.04 5.69 -12.59
CA TRP A 420 -3.08 4.37 -12.00
C TRP A 420 -4.35 3.57 -12.35
N LEU A 421 -5.53 4.20 -12.29
CA LEU A 421 -6.79 3.50 -12.52
C LEU A 421 -7.00 3.15 -14.01
N GLU A 422 -6.46 3.95 -14.92
CA GLU A 422 -6.52 3.69 -16.37
C GLU A 422 -5.65 2.49 -16.79
N ASN A 423 -4.62 2.15 -16.01
CA ASN A 423 -3.69 1.04 -16.27
C ASN A 423 -3.80 -0.06 -15.20
N ILE A 424 -4.99 -0.23 -14.61
CA ILE A 424 -5.16 -1.14 -13.48
C ILE A 424 -5.16 -2.61 -13.92
N GLU A 425 -4.29 -3.39 -13.30
CA GLU A 425 -4.25 -4.85 -13.44
C GLU A 425 -5.09 -5.56 -12.36
N PRO A 426 -5.48 -6.83 -12.58
CA PRO A 426 -6.19 -7.62 -11.59
C PRO A 426 -5.46 -7.64 -10.24
N TRP A 427 -6.21 -7.40 -9.18
CA TRP A 427 -5.64 -7.25 -7.85
C TRP A 427 -5.61 -8.60 -7.15
N CYS A 428 -4.41 -9.13 -6.91
CA CYS A 428 -4.21 -10.33 -6.08
C CYS A 428 -4.57 -10.04 -4.61
N ILE A 429 -5.63 -10.68 -4.13
CA ILE A 429 -6.19 -10.48 -2.78
C ILE A 429 -5.91 -11.62 -1.81
N SER A 430 -5.34 -12.74 -2.24
CA SER A 430 -4.92 -13.82 -1.34
C SER A 430 -3.48 -13.65 -0.87
N ARG A 431 -3.19 -14.11 0.34
CA ARG A 431 -1.88 -14.10 0.98
C ARG A 431 -1.69 -15.40 1.76
N GLN A 432 -0.50 -15.98 1.68
CA GLN A 432 -0.14 -17.25 2.36
C GLN A 432 0.36 -16.99 3.80
N LEU A 433 -0.28 -16.02 4.45
CA LEU A 433 0.03 -15.60 5.81
C LEU A 433 -0.89 -16.32 6.80
N TRP A 434 -0.52 -16.29 8.08
CA TRP A 434 -1.39 -16.82 9.13
C TRP A 434 -2.29 -15.73 9.71
N TRP A 435 -1.78 -14.49 9.79
CA TRP A 435 -2.49 -13.33 10.29
C TRP A 435 -3.25 -12.57 9.21
N GLY A 436 -4.57 -12.47 9.36
CA GLY A 436 -5.46 -11.77 8.44
C GLY A 436 -6.87 -12.38 8.43
N HIS A 437 -7.74 -11.86 7.57
CA HIS A 437 -9.08 -12.41 7.38
C HIS A 437 -9.01 -13.67 6.51
N GLN A 438 -9.27 -14.85 7.07
CA GLN A 438 -9.24 -16.09 6.28
C GLN A 438 -10.28 -16.06 5.15
N ILE A 439 -9.90 -16.51 3.96
CA ILE A 439 -10.79 -16.48 2.79
C ILE A 439 -12.04 -17.34 3.05
N PRO A 440 -13.25 -16.82 2.81
CA PRO A 440 -14.50 -17.53 3.03
C PRO A 440 -14.88 -18.43 1.85
N VAL A 441 -13.99 -19.35 1.50
CA VAL A 441 -14.22 -20.38 0.48
C VAL A 441 -13.82 -21.74 1.04
N TRP A 442 -14.66 -22.73 0.81
CA TRP A 442 -14.47 -24.10 1.25
C TRP A 442 -14.43 -25.04 0.06
N TYR A 443 -13.68 -26.13 0.22
CA TYR A 443 -13.47 -27.15 -0.79
C TYR A 443 -13.98 -28.49 -0.28
N ASP A 444 -14.72 -29.21 -1.13
CA ASP A 444 -14.97 -30.64 -0.92
C ASP A 444 -13.78 -31.50 -1.37
N ASN A 445 -13.89 -32.82 -1.22
CA ASN A 445 -12.83 -33.74 -1.61
C ASN A 445 -12.60 -33.81 -3.14
N ALA A 446 -13.55 -33.35 -3.95
CA ALA A 446 -13.43 -33.25 -5.40
C ALA A 446 -12.83 -31.91 -5.86
N GLY A 447 -12.66 -30.96 -4.93
CA GLY A 447 -12.13 -29.63 -5.20
C GLY A 447 -13.19 -28.61 -5.65
N ASN A 448 -14.50 -28.92 -5.53
CA ASN A 448 -15.54 -27.94 -5.81
C ASN A 448 -15.52 -26.82 -4.76
N GLN A 449 -15.81 -25.60 -5.20
CA GLN A 449 -15.75 -24.39 -4.38
C GLN A 449 -17.12 -24.02 -3.81
N TYR A 450 -17.17 -23.72 -2.52
CA TYR A 450 -18.36 -23.22 -1.84
C TYR A 450 -17.99 -21.91 -1.11
N CYS A 451 -18.50 -20.77 -1.58
CA CYS A 451 -18.24 -19.46 -0.98
C CYS A 451 -19.43 -19.03 -0.12
N ALA A 452 -19.17 -18.78 1.18
CA ALA A 452 -20.22 -18.53 2.16
C ALA A 452 -19.71 -17.68 3.33
N THR A 453 -20.58 -17.04 4.10
CA THR A 453 -20.12 -16.22 5.24
C THR A 453 -19.75 -17.06 6.47
N SER A 454 -20.18 -18.32 6.53
CA SER A 454 -19.82 -19.27 7.58
C SER A 454 -19.61 -20.70 7.05
N GLU A 455 -18.96 -21.54 7.85
CA GLU A 455 -18.75 -22.95 7.49
C GLU A 455 -20.09 -23.72 7.46
N GLU A 456 -21.01 -23.42 8.36
CA GLU A 456 -22.33 -24.05 8.39
C GLU A 456 -23.10 -23.77 7.10
N GLU A 457 -23.05 -22.53 6.59
CA GLU A 457 -23.64 -22.17 5.31
C GLU A 457 -22.97 -22.90 4.14
N ALA A 458 -21.62 -22.98 4.12
CA ALA A 458 -20.88 -23.73 3.10
C ALA A 458 -21.23 -25.23 3.10
N VAL A 459 -21.31 -25.86 4.27
CA VAL A 459 -21.68 -27.27 4.43
C VAL A 459 -23.11 -27.52 3.93
N LEU A 460 -24.04 -26.60 4.19
CA LEU A 460 -25.40 -26.69 3.64
C LEU A 460 -25.40 -26.58 2.11
N MET A 461 -24.61 -25.68 1.53
CA MET A 461 -24.45 -25.56 0.07
C MET A 461 -23.86 -26.84 -0.55
N ALA A 462 -22.98 -27.53 0.17
CA ALA A 462 -22.36 -28.79 -0.23
C ALA A 462 -23.20 -30.04 0.09
N GLY A 463 -24.46 -29.89 0.56
CA GLY A 463 -25.32 -31.04 0.86
C GLY A 463 -24.92 -31.85 2.09
N GLY A 464 -24.20 -31.24 3.04
CA GLY A 464 -23.76 -31.88 4.30
C GLY A 464 -22.39 -32.55 4.25
N GLU A 465 -21.63 -32.36 3.17
CA GLU A 465 -20.28 -32.91 3.06
C GLU A 465 -19.29 -32.23 4.02
N LYS A 466 -18.22 -32.97 4.37
CA LYS A 466 -17.09 -32.42 5.13
C LYS A 466 -16.25 -31.56 4.19
N LEU A 467 -16.05 -30.31 4.56
CA LEU A 467 -15.29 -29.35 3.76
C LEU A 467 -13.97 -28.96 4.43
N THR A 468 -13.06 -28.40 3.63
CA THR A 468 -11.82 -27.77 4.09
C THR A 468 -11.80 -26.32 3.63
N ARG A 469 -11.62 -25.38 4.56
CA ARG A 469 -11.55 -23.95 4.23
C ARG A 469 -10.23 -23.61 3.56
N ASP A 470 -10.26 -22.66 2.63
CA ASP A 470 -9.08 -22.06 2.03
C ASP A 470 -8.11 -21.58 3.14
N PRO A 471 -6.84 -22.04 3.12
CA PRO A 471 -5.89 -21.72 4.18
C PRO A 471 -5.43 -20.25 4.14
N ASP A 472 -5.57 -19.60 2.98
CA ASP A 472 -5.09 -18.25 2.73
C ASP A 472 -5.91 -17.20 3.49
N VAL A 473 -5.26 -16.06 3.69
CA VAL A 473 -5.89 -14.87 4.25
C VAL A 473 -5.96 -13.78 3.18
N LEU A 474 -6.86 -12.83 3.40
CA LEU A 474 -7.02 -11.68 2.53
C LEU A 474 -5.90 -10.67 2.73
N ASP A 475 -5.52 -10.03 1.63
CA ASP A 475 -4.71 -8.83 1.61
C ASP A 475 -5.27 -7.78 2.59
N THR A 476 -4.39 -7.17 3.38
CA THR A 476 -4.78 -6.13 4.33
C THR A 476 -5.53 -4.99 3.64
N TRP A 477 -5.14 -4.63 2.42
CA TRP A 477 -5.82 -3.58 1.66
C TRP A 477 -7.25 -3.94 1.27
N PHE A 478 -7.60 -5.23 1.24
CA PHE A 478 -8.99 -5.68 1.04
C PHE A 478 -9.87 -5.29 2.23
N SER A 479 -9.44 -5.59 3.45
CA SER A 479 -10.18 -5.15 4.64
C SER A 479 -10.15 -3.63 4.81
N SER A 480 -8.99 -2.99 4.64
CA SER A 480 -8.85 -1.55 4.86
C SER A 480 -9.57 -0.74 3.79
N GLY A 481 -9.77 -1.30 2.59
CA GLY A 481 -10.66 -0.75 1.57
C GLY A 481 -12.12 -0.65 2.01
N LEU A 482 -12.54 -1.30 3.10
CA LEU A 482 -13.90 -1.24 3.64
C LEU A 482 -14.05 -0.27 4.82
N TRP A 483 -13.00 0.46 5.17
CA TRP A 483 -12.98 1.38 6.31
C TRP A 483 -14.18 2.34 6.39
N PRO A 484 -14.66 2.95 5.27
CA PRO A 484 -15.80 3.88 5.30
C PRO A 484 -17.12 3.29 5.78
N ILE A 485 -17.31 1.98 5.60
CA ILE A 485 -18.58 1.30 5.89
C ILE A 485 -18.44 0.37 7.09
N GLY A 486 -17.34 -0.38 7.18
CA GLY A 486 -17.09 -1.35 8.25
C GLY A 486 -16.98 -0.69 9.62
N THR A 487 -16.40 0.51 9.69
CA THR A 487 -16.30 1.26 10.96
C THR A 487 -17.65 1.76 11.47
N LEU A 488 -18.60 1.99 10.56
CA LEU A 488 -19.95 2.46 10.88
C LEU A 488 -20.94 1.32 11.13
N GLY A 489 -20.50 0.06 11.07
CA GLY A 489 -21.30 -1.11 11.41
C GLY A 489 -22.07 -1.72 10.24
N TRP A 490 -21.77 -1.31 9.00
CA TRP A 490 -22.16 -2.10 7.82
C TRP A 490 -21.57 -3.52 8.01
N PRO A 491 -22.34 -4.60 7.74
CA PRO A 491 -23.51 -4.64 6.86
C PRO A 491 -24.87 -4.41 7.50
N GLU A 492 -24.92 -4.12 8.80
CA GLU A 492 -26.15 -3.75 9.47
C GLU A 492 -26.58 -2.33 9.08
N ASP A 493 -27.89 -2.09 9.03
CA ASP A 493 -28.44 -0.74 8.80
C ASP A 493 -28.40 0.07 10.11
N THR A 494 -27.20 0.53 10.46
CA THR A 494 -26.99 1.33 11.67
C THR A 494 -27.36 2.79 11.43
N LYS A 495 -27.79 3.47 12.51
CA LYS A 495 -28.05 4.92 12.48
C LYS A 495 -26.80 5.70 12.03
N GLU A 496 -25.63 5.23 12.44
CA GLU A 496 -24.36 5.88 12.14
C GLU A 496 -23.95 5.72 10.69
N PHE A 497 -24.18 4.55 10.10
CA PHE A 497 -23.99 4.34 8.67
C PHE A 497 -24.86 5.32 7.88
N GLY A 498 -26.17 5.37 8.14
CA GLY A 498 -27.08 6.29 7.46
C GLY A 498 -26.78 7.79 7.67
N LYS A 499 -26.05 8.16 8.74
CA LYS A 499 -25.79 9.55 9.12
C LYS A 499 -24.42 10.07 8.67
N TYR A 500 -23.39 9.22 8.74
CA TYR A 500 -22.00 9.62 8.52
C TYR A 500 -21.40 9.03 7.25
N PHE A 501 -22.10 8.16 6.52
CA PHE A 501 -21.72 7.69 5.19
C PHE A 501 -22.57 8.35 4.09
N PRO A 502 -21.94 8.91 3.03
CA PRO A 502 -20.52 9.00 2.77
C PRO A 502 -19.84 10.02 3.67
N THR A 503 -18.53 9.90 3.83
CA THR A 503 -17.76 10.86 4.62
C THR A 503 -17.48 12.15 3.87
N ASP A 504 -17.21 13.23 4.59
CA ASP A 504 -17.02 14.54 3.97
C ASP A 504 -15.61 14.71 3.42
N VAL A 505 -14.59 14.34 4.22
CA VAL A 505 -13.18 14.53 3.86
C VAL A 505 -12.36 13.30 4.25
N LEU A 506 -11.57 12.81 3.31
CA LEU A 506 -10.45 11.89 3.56
C LEU A 506 -9.14 12.66 3.51
N VAL A 507 -8.41 12.72 4.62
CA VAL A 507 -7.07 13.32 4.70
C VAL A 507 -6.04 12.19 4.77
N THR A 508 -5.09 12.16 3.84
CA THR A 508 -4.08 11.10 3.80
C THR A 508 -2.80 11.51 3.08
N GLY A 509 -1.75 10.71 3.21
CA GLY A 509 -0.48 10.86 2.49
C GLY A 509 -0.57 10.41 1.03
N PHE A 510 0.27 10.98 0.17
CA PHE A 510 0.33 10.62 -1.26
C PHE A 510 0.73 9.16 -1.52
N ASP A 511 1.44 8.56 -0.57
CA ASP A 511 1.97 7.21 -0.63
C ASP A 511 0.88 6.13 -0.63
N ILE A 512 -0.34 6.44 -0.16
CA ILE A 512 -1.46 5.48 -0.10
C ILE A 512 -2.69 5.85 -0.94
N ILE A 513 -2.53 6.74 -1.93
CA ILE A 513 -3.61 7.03 -2.90
C ILE A 513 -4.05 5.75 -3.60
N PHE A 514 -3.10 4.98 -4.14
CA PHE A 514 -3.44 3.75 -4.86
C PHE A 514 -3.88 2.63 -3.92
N PHE A 515 -3.11 2.40 -2.85
CA PHE A 515 -3.37 1.28 -1.93
C PHE A 515 -4.70 1.38 -1.20
N TRP A 516 -5.15 2.60 -0.92
CA TRP A 516 -6.27 2.81 -0.01
C TRP A 516 -7.37 3.67 -0.61
N VAL A 517 -7.07 4.87 -1.10
CA VAL A 517 -8.09 5.78 -1.67
C VAL A 517 -8.78 5.12 -2.87
N ALA A 518 -8.01 4.58 -3.81
CA ALA A 518 -8.56 3.89 -4.98
C ALA A 518 -9.32 2.62 -4.62
N ARG A 519 -8.82 1.82 -3.66
CA ARG A 519 -9.50 0.61 -3.20
C ARG A 519 -10.84 0.92 -2.54
N MET A 520 -10.89 1.92 -1.65
CA MET A 520 -12.15 2.41 -1.08
C MET A 520 -13.12 2.85 -2.19
N MET A 521 -12.69 3.70 -3.11
CA MET A 521 -13.53 4.17 -4.21
C MET A 521 -14.15 3.01 -5.01
N MET A 522 -13.33 2.06 -5.46
CA MET A 522 -13.80 0.91 -6.24
C MET A 522 -14.73 0.00 -5.43
N MET A 523 -14.34 -0.36 -4.21
CA MET A 523 -15.09 -1.33 -3.40
C MET A 523 -16.44 -0.77 -2.95
N GLN A 524 -16.50 0.48 -2.47
CA GLN A 524 -17.77 1.07 -2.04
C GLN A 524 -18.73 1.28 -3.21
N LEU A 525 -18.24 1.69 -4.38
CA LEU A 525 -19.08 1.80 -5.57
C LEU A 525 -19.55 0.43 -6.10
N ALA A 526 -18.78 -0.64 -5.89
CA ALA A 526 -19.17 -1.99 -6.29
C ALA A 526 -20.17 -2.68 -5.33
N VAL A 527 -20.12 -2.34 -4.03
CA VAL A 527 -20.91 -3.00 -2.98
C VAL A 527 -22.11 -2.18 -2.55
N VAL A 528 -21.92 -0.88 -2.26
CA VAL A 528 -22.98 0.00 -1.74
C VAL A 528 -23.38 1.11 -2.73
N GLU A 529 -22.86 1.06 -3.95
CA GLU A 529 -23.19 1.96 -5.07
C GLU A 529 -23.08 3.46 -4.76
N LYS A 530 -22.18 3.81 -3.84
CA LYS A 530 -21.98 5.19 -3.38
C LYS A 530 -20.51 5.48 -3.13
N GLU A 531 -20.07 6.67 -3.52
CA GLU A 531 -18.71 7.14 -3.23
C GLU A 531 -18.45 7.18 -1.71
N PRO A 532 -17.28 6.74 -1.24
CA PRO A 532 -16.95 6.73 0.20
C PRO A 532 -16.73 8.11 0.80
N PHE A 533 -16.34 9.09 -0.03
CA PHE A 533 -16.03 10.44 0.41
C PHE A 533 -16.28 11.49 -0.69
N HIS A 534 -16.62 12.70 -0.26
CA HIS A 534 -16.76 13.86 -1.15
C HIS A 534 -15.42 14.50 -1.51
N THR A 535 -14.51 14.71 -0.54
CA THR A 535 -13.19 15.31 -0.80
C THR A 535 -12.05 14.42 -0.31
N VAL A 536 -10.98 14.29 -1.09
CA VAL A 536 -9.71 13.71 -0.69
C VAL A 536 -8.66 14.82 -0.66
N TYR A 537 -8.12 15.11 0.51
CA TYR A 537 -6.97 15.99 0.68
C TYR A 537 -5.71 15.15 0.87
N VAL A 538 -4.84 15.20 -0.13
CA VAL A 538 -3.56 14.50 -0.15
C VAL A 538 -2.46 15.43 0.33
N HIS A 539 -1.84 15.08 1.45
CA HIS A 539 -0.69 15.81 1.97
C HIS A 539 0.63 15.15 1.57
N ALA A 540 1.69 15.96 1.54
CA ALA A 540 3.05 15.49 1.29
C ALA A 540 3.63 14.75 2.51
N LEU A 541 4.80 14.12 2.37
CA LEU A 541 5.42 13.39 3.47
C LEU A 541 6.26 14.30 4.37
N VAL A 542 6.33 13.93 5.64
CA VAL A 542 7.25 14.54 6.59
C VAL A 542 8.65 13.96 6.36
N ARG A 543 9.63 14.85 6.23
CA ARG A 543 11.03 14.55 6.00
C ARG A 543 11.87 15.14 7.13
N ASP A 544 13.05 14.57 7.33
CA ASP A 544 14.02 15.16 8.25
C ASP A 544 14.48 16.55 7.75
N GLU A 545 15.28 17.24 8.57
CA GLU A 545 15.77 18.57 8.27
C GLU A 545 16.61 18.65 6.98
N HIS A 546 17.21 17.53 6.56
CA HIS A 546 18.00 17.40 5.33
C HIS A 546 17.15 17.02 4.12
N GLY A 547 15.86 16.72 4.30
CA GLY A 547 14.96 16.30 3.23
C GLY A 547 15.05 14.81 2.89
N LYS A 548 15.62 13.96 3.75
CA LYS A 548 15.52 12.51 3.57
C LYS A 548 14.18 12.01 4.12
N LYS A 549 13.68 10.93 3.53
CA LYS A 549 12.51 10.22 4.05
C LYS A 549 12.83 9.75 5.47
N MET A 550 11.91 9.93 6.41
CA MET A 550 12.07 9.37 7.75
C MET A 550 11.89 7.86 7.69
N SER A 551 12.85 7.09 8.23
CA SER A 551 12.71 5.64 8.38
C SER A 551 13.47 5.14 9.60
N LYS A 552 12.92 4.09 10.25
CA LYS A 552 13.58 3.46 11.41
C LYS A 552 14.97 2.94 11.05
N SER A 553 15.17 2.47 9.81
CA SER A 553 16.47 1.98 9.30
C SER A 553 17.53 3.07 9.17
N LEU A 554 17.14 4.31 8.84
CA LEU A 554 18.07 5.44 8.74
C LEU A 554 18.33 6.12 10.10
N GLY A 555 17.60 5.72 11.14
CA GLY A 555 17.71 6.31 12.49
C GLY A 555 17.27 7.77 12.58
N ASN A 556 16.57 8.29 11.56
CA ASN A 556 16.13 9.69 11.46
C ASN A 556 14.64 9.88 11.76
N VAL A 557 14.00 8.91 12.44
CA VAL A 557 12.61 9.03 12.90
C VAL A 557 12.56 9.85 14.16
N LEU A 558 11.63 10.82 14.19
CA LEU A 558 11.29 11.55 15.40
C LEU A 558 9.99 10.98 15.96
N ASP A 559 10.02 10.58 17.24
CA ASP A 559 8.79 10.22 17.96
C ASP A 559 8.03 11.50 18.31
N PRO A 560 6.74 11.62 17.94
CA PRO A 560 5.95 12.78 18.31
C PRO A 560 5.91 13.02 19.82
N LEU A 561 5.94 11.98 20.65
CA LEU A 561 5.91 12.13 22.10
C LEU A 561 7.16 12.83 22.64
N GLU A 562 8.34 12.57 22.08
CA GLU A 562 9.57 13.24 22.50
C GLU A 562 9.46 14.76 22.29
N LEU A 563 8.95 15.17 21.12
CA LEU A 563 8.72 16.59 20.84
C LEU A 563 7.61 17.19 21.69
N ILE A 564 6.55 16.45 21.99
CA ILE A 564 5.48 16.91 22.89
C ILE A 564 6.02 17.06 24.32
N ASP A 565 6.84 16.12 24.79
CA ASP A 565 7.45 16.19 26.12
C ASP A 565 8.43 17.35 26.25
N GLU A 566 9.11 17.74 25.17
CA GLU A 566 10.03 18.87 25.21
C GLU A 566 9.33 20.22 25.00
N TYR A 567 8.36 20.29 24.08
CA TYR A 567 7.83 21.56 23.57
C TYR A 567 6.32 21.76 23.78
N GLY A 568 5.57 20.73 24.14
CA GLY A 568 4.11 20.72 24.23
C GLY A 568 3.42 20.37 22.92
N ALA A 569 2.23 19.76 23.01
CA ALA A 569 1.44 19.33 21.87
C ALA A 569 1.04 20.50 20.97
N ASP A 570 0.67 21.63 21.56
CA ASP A 570 0.27 22.82 20.80
C ASP A 570 1.41 23.35 19.92
N ALA A 571 2.65 23.38 20.44
CA ALA A 571 3.81 23.85 19.69
C ALA A 571 4.11 22.93 18.49
N VAL A 572 4.06 21.62 18.71
CA VAL A 572 4.25 20.62 17.65
C VAL A 572 3.18 20.76 16.58
N ARG A 573 1.90 20.82 16.98
CA ARG A 573 0.77 20.92 16.04
C ARG A 573 0.75 22.22 15.27
N PHE A 574 1.06 23.34 15.92
CA PHE A 574 1.14 24.63 15.24
C PHE A 574 2.27 24.64 14.20
N THR A 575 3.42 24.04 14.53
CA THR A 575 4.55 23.87 13.59
C THR A 575 4.13 23.07 12.37
N LEU A 576 3.48 21.93 12.59
CA LEU A 576 2.98 21.05 11.53
C LEU A 576 1.97 21.76 10.63
N THR A 577 1.05 22.51 11.23
CA THR A 577 0.02 23.29 10.53
C THR A 577 0.63 24.40 9.68
N ALA A 578 1.55 25.19 10.24
CA ALA A 578 2.22 26.28 9.52
C ALA A 578 3.08 25.80 8.35
N MET A 579 3.50 24.53 8.39
CA MET A 579 4.27 23.90 7.33
C MET A 579 3.43 23.09 6.34
N ALA A 580 2.11 22.99 6.56
CA ALA A 580 1.17 22.21 5.75
C ALA A 580 0.80 22.90 4.42
N ALA A 581 1.79 23.39 3.68
CA ALA A 581 1.58 23.98 2.37
C ALA A 581 1.25 22.88 1.35
N MET A 582 0.10 23.03 0.68
CA MET A 582 -0.40 22.05 -0.27
C MET A 582 0.65 21.75 -1.36
N GLY A 583 0.97 20.46 -1.53
CA GLY A 583 1.89 19.99 -2.55
C GLY A 583 3.40 20.08 -2.22
N ARG A 584 3.80 20.53 -1.01
CA ARG A 584 5.22 20.61 -0.63
C ARG A 584 5.57 19.69 0.52
N ASP A 585 6.70 18.99 0.41
CA ASP A 585 7.24 18.16 1.48
C ASP A 585 7.61 19.02 2.71
N LEU A 586 7.36 18.46 3.89
CA LEU A 586 7.60 19.13 5.17
C LEU A 586 8.98 18.73 5.71
N LYS A 587 9.94 19.65 5.71
CA LYS A 587 11.27 19.43 6.33
C LYS A 587 11.26 19.88 7.78
N LEU A 588 11.05 18.94 8.69
CA LEU A 588 10.88 19.25 10.11
C LEU A 588 12.25 19.49 10.78
N SER A 589 12.36 20.58 11.54
CA SER A 589 13.49 20.82 12.44
C SER A 589 13.00 21.25 13.82
N THR A 590 13.70 20.84 14.87
CA THR A 590 13.38 21.18 16.27
C THR A 590 13.39 22.69 16.50
N GLN A 591 14.28 23.42 15.83
CA GLN A 591 14.35 24.89 15.91
C GLN A 591 13.05 25.58 15.48
N ARG A 592 12.30 25.02 14.52
CA ARG A 592 10.98 25.54 14.14
C ARG A 592 9.95 25.32 15.23
N VAL A 593 9.98 24.17 15.89
CA VAL A 593 9.10 23.86 17.04
C VAL A 593 9.36 24.81 18.20
N VAL A 594 10.63 25.13 18.48
CA VAL A 594 11.01 26.15 19.47
C VAL A 594 10.41 27.52 19.13
N GLY A 595 10.42 27.89 17.85
CA GLY A 595 9.81 29.14 17.36
C GLY A 595 8.32 29.23 17.72
N TYR A 596 7.54 28.18 17.44
CA TYR A 596 6.11 28.17 17.72
C TYR A 596 5.76 27.91 19.19
N ARG A 597 6.62 27.25 19.97
CA ARG A 597 6.53 27.23 21.44
C ARG A 597 6.60 28.66 22.02
N ASN A 598 7.46 29.51 21.45
CA ASN A 598 7.57 30.91 21.88
C ASN A 598 6.30 31.72 21.54
N PHE A 599 5.61 31.37 20.46
CA PHE A 599 4.28 31.92 20.17
C PHE A 599 3.24 31.52 21.23
N GLY A 600 3.18 30.25 21.61
CA GLY A 600 2.33 29.81 22.73
C GLY A 600 2.64 30.55 24.04
N THR A 601 3.92 30.81 24.31
CA THR A 601 4.36 31.62 25.45
C THR A 601 3.84 33.06 25.37
N LYS A 602 3.75 33.64 24.16
CA LYS A 602 3.21 34.98 23.95
C LYS A 602 1.71 35.03 24.28
N LEU A 603 0.94 34.02 23.84
CA LEU A 603 -0.48 33.89 24.16
C LEU A 603 -0.70 33.73 25.67
N TRP A 604 0.10 32.90 26.34
CA TRP A 604 0.07 32.74 27.79
C TRP A 604 0.30 34.08 28.51
N ASN A 605 1.31 34.84 28.09
CA ASN A 605 1.60 36.15 28.68
C ASN A 605 0.45 37.16 28.46
N ALA A 606 -0.22 37.12 27.30
CA ALA A 606 -1.39 37.95 27.05
C ALA A 606 -2.58 37.57 27.95
N ALA A 607 -2.85 36.26 28.11
CA ALA A 607 -3.89 35.76 29.02
C ALA A 607 -3.60 36.13 30.48
N ARG A 608 -2.34 36.01 30.92
CA ARG A 608 -1.89 36.43 32.26
C ARG A 608 -2.03 37.92 32.48
N PHE A 609 -1.71 38.73 31.48
CA PHE A 609 -1.91 40.17 31.56
C PHE A 609 -3.40 40.49 31.72
N ALA A 610 -4.29 39.83 30.97
CA ALA A 610 -5.73 39.99 31.13
C ALA A 610 -6.22 39.56 32.53
N GLU A 611 -5.77 38.41 33.04
CA GLU A 611 -6.11 37.92 34.38
C GLU A 611 -5.63 38.89 35.48
N PHE A 612 -4.39 39.39 35.37
CA PHE A 612 -3.83 40.36 36.32
C PHE A 612 -4.60 41.67 36.34
N ASN A 613 -5.20 42.07 35.22
CA ASN A 613 -6.06 43.24 35.11
C ASN A 613 -7.55 42.92 35.35
N GLU A 614 -7.86 41.75 35.89
CA GLU A 614 -9.22 41.30 36.23
C GLU A 614 -10.19 41.30 35.04
N CYS A 615 -9.68 41.15 33.81
CA CYS A 615 -10.52 41.00 32.63
C CYS A 615 -11.36 39.72 32.75
N LYS A 616 -12.68 39.85 32.65
CA LYS A 616 -13.63 38.73 32.75
C LYS A 616 -14.50 38.65 31.49
N PRO A 617 -14.87 37.44 31.01
CA PRO A 617 -15.85 37.30 29.96
C PRO A 617 -17.20 37.88 30.39
N ASP A 618 -17.77 38.78 29.59
CA ASP A 618 -19.13 39.30 29.78
C ASP A 618 -20.06 38.71 28.73
N LYS A 619 -21.05 37.93 29.17
CA LYS A 619 -22.04 37.29 28.29
C LYS A 619 -23.00 38.29 27.64
N ASN A 620 -23.12 39.49 28.19
CA ASN A 620 -23.96 40.56 27.67
C ASN A 620 -23.17 41.59 26.84
N PHE A 621 -21.87 41.34 26.61
CA PHE A 621 -21.02 42.21 25.82
C PHE A 621 -21.58 42.38 24.40
N ASN A 622 -21.88 43.62 24.03
CA ASN A 622 -22.31 43.96 22.68
C ASN A 622 -21.20 44.72 21.94
N PRO A 623 -20.52 44.11 20.95
CA PRO A 623 -19.41 44.74 20.24
C PRO A 623 -19.82 46.03 19.51
N ASN A 624 -21.10 46.18 19.16
CA ASN A 624 -21.62 47.37 18.47
C ASN A 624 -21.75 48.60 19.38
N MET A 625 -21.72 48.41 20.71
CA MET A 625 -21.92 49.49 21.68
C MET A 625 -20.61 50.20 22.08
N ILE A 626 -19.47 49.77 21.54
CA ILE A 626 -18.18 50.31 21.94
C ILE A 626 -17.87 51.59 21.18
N SER A 627 -17.45 52.63 21.90
CA SER A 627 -17.15 53.95 21.34
C SER A 627 -15.67 54.20 21.07
N GLN A 628 -14.76 53.61 21.87
CA GLN A 628 -13.32 53.83 21.76
C GLN A 628 -12.73 53.29 20.45
N THR A 629 -11.96 54.12 19.75
CA THR A 629 -11.36 53.79 18.44
C THR A 629 -10.51 52.52 18.48
N LEU A 630 -9.67 52.36 19.50
CA LEU A 630 -8.80 51.19 19.64
C LEU A 630 -9.62 49.89 19.78
N ASN A 631 -10.71 49.94 20.55
CA ASN A 631 -11.57 48.77 20.76
C ASN A 631 -12.40 48.44 19.51
N LYS A 632 -12.82 49.44 18.74
CA LYS A 632 -13.45 49.21 17.42
C LYS A 632 -12.47 48.56 16.45
N TRP A 633 -11.23 49.03 16.43
CA TRP A 633 -10.18 48.47 15.59
C TRP A 633 -9.91 47.01 15.93
N ILE A 634 -9.70 46.65 17.21
CA ILE A 634 -9.41 45.25 17.58
C ILE A 634 -10.58 44.31 17.23
N ILE A 635 -11.84 44.75 17.39
CA ILE A 635 -13.01 43.96 16.96
C ILE A 635 -13.00 43.75 15.45
N GLY A 636 -12.70 44.80 14.68
CA GLY A 636 -12.57 44.71 13.23
C GLY A 636 -11.47 43.75 12.79
N GLU A 637 -10.31 43.79 13.44
CA GLU A 637 -9.21 42.86 13.15
C GLU A 637 -9.55 41.40 13.52
N VAL A 638 -10.26 41.18 14.64
CA VAL A 638 -10.77 39.84 15.00
C VAL A 638 -11.76 39.32 13.95
N ALA A 639 -12.66 40.17 13.46
CA ALA A 639 -13.62 39.78 12.42
C ALA A 639 -12.91 39.43 11.09
N LYS A 640 -11.96 40.25 10.65
CA LYS A 640 -11.13 39.98 9.46
C LYS A 640 -10.33 38.70 9.59
N CYS A 641 -9.71 38.48 10.76
CA CYS A 641 -8.95 37.27 11.06
C CYS A 641 -9.84 36.03 10.95
N ARG A 642 -11.04 36.06 11.56
CA ARG A 642 -12.02 34.97 11.45
C ARG A 642 -12.40 34.68 10.01
N GLU A 643 -12.75 35.69 9.23
CA GLU A 643 -13.15 35.53 7.83
C GLU A 643 -12.02 34.94 6.98
N ALA A 644 -10.81 35.46 7.11
CA ALA A 644 -9.65 34.94 6.39
C ALA A 644 -9.31 33.50 6.81
N MET A 645 -9.48 33.16 8.09
CA MET A 645 -9.27 31.81 8.63
C MET A 645 -10.31 30.83 8.08
N ASP A 646 -11.59 31.20 8.07
CA ASP A 646 -12.67 30.38 7.51
C ASP A 646 -12.44 30.14 6.01
N ASP A 647 -12.11 31.18 5.25
CA ASP A 647 -11.80 31.08 3.81
C ASP A 647 -10.57 30.20 3.53
N ALA A 648 -9.56 30.23 4.40
CA ALA A 648 -8.37 29.39 4.28
C ALA A 648 -8.70 27.91 4.55
N LEU A 649 -9.47 27.63 5.60
CA LEU A 649 -9.88 26.27 5.97
C LEU A 649 -10.87 25.65 4.96
N ASP A 650 -11.82 26.43 4.43
CA ASP A 650 -12.71 26.00 3.34
C ASP A 650 -11.92 25.56 2.08
N GLN A 651 -10.71 26.09 1.90
CA GLN A 651 -9.80 25.78 0.79
C GLN A 651 -8.67 24.81 1.17
N TYR A 652 -8.70 24.24 2.38
CA TYR A 652 -7.65 23.36 2.90
C TYR A 652 -6.24 24.00 2.94
N ARG A 653 -6.17 25.32 3.07
CA ARG A 653 -4.92 26.09 3.21
C ARG A 653 -4.52 26.22 4.68
N PHE A 654 -4.11 25.09 5.26
CA PHE A 654 -3.74 24.98 6.68
C PHE A 654 -2.56 25.89 7.06
N ASN A 655 -1.55 26.01 6.20
CA ASN A 655 -0.42 26.90 6.43
C ASN A 655 -0.86 28.38 6.48
N ASP A 656 -1.78 28.79 5.60
CA ASP A 656 -2.33 30.14 5.59
C ASP A 656 -3.13 30.40 6.87
N THR A 657 -3.90 29.40 7.33
CA THR A 657 -4.63 29.46 8.61
C THR A 657 -3.68 29.73 9.77
N ALA A 658 -2.58 28.99 9.88
CA ALA A 658 -1.59 29.22 10.94
C ALA A 658 -0.93 30.61 10.83
N ASN A 659 -0.61 31.07 9.62
CA ASN A 659 -0.01 32.39 9.39
C ASN A 659 -0.98 33.55 9.67
N ILE A 660 -2.30 33.35 9.49
CA ILE A 660 -3.33 34.34 9.82
C ILE A 660 -3.51 34.47 11.34
N LEU A 661 -3.34 33.35 12.07
CA LEU A 661 -3.46 33.31 13.53
C LEU A 661 -2.21 33.81 14.26
N TYR A 662 -1.03 33.64 13.66
CA TYR A 662 0.26 34.11 14.17
C TYR A 662 0.41 35.63 14.00
#